data_AF-A0AAQ3M5K4-F1
#
_entry.id   AF-A0AAQ3M5K4-F1
#
_cell.length_a   1.000
_cell.length_b   1.000
_cell.length_c   1.000
_cell.angle_alpha   90.00
_cell.angle_beta   90.00
_cell.angle_gamma   90.00
#
_symmetry.space_group_name_H-M   'P 1'
#
loop_
_entity.id
_entity.type
_entity.pdbx_description
1 polymer ?
#
loop_
_entity_poly.entity_id
_entity_poly.type
_entity_poly.pdbx_seq_one_letter_code
_entity_poly.pdbx_strand_id
1 'polypeptide(L)'
;MASIATLSPAESHALFDILTHHETYAEIEAFKQPGQISTYGPPFQDVSTKTTSPVLQTLLSKFALPLPGLRDVKPEFWKGSVDKMIDELAGAELSESYDKGVLGVRKTLATAISALIEYPARACLDGVEEESVDRDKAYDVGDPDDVLSAWQDCLQELVYGDLVDRLFDRAAETEKLEEHESLVQAMHEFIIVNLASLMHYTLVLSPEGPTLLRMIENVHRLLPYVVIRQTLKIGNVATMISGMMRIVLAKVSVASVTNWIGLSSGADEGMNLMQQIISQVLAWDKRELKKRADKIEKSKDAPPKEVCDELKGWISRTREEHEECRRQSRDQGMSIVAVIMALSSESPELSESQHAQALEYLSLQLGIRDRNEIVRVLCQRNPDLLTLAVREAVDAYTPMIRHVHQAVNLADTVWDFERFVTDMLKTSKPKGAKGAEKPASVEDFVDLLHRHQTSSHKFIHQVTKNGKEVTSWWREYVHTAVAQFRRDDQTPEPTTSLSKPTSPPGSIRHSLTEFFTHLTAQDQNAIRAELAAREKYLRELHAASAARISSVIKRTHSYPFGPGAYLARWQDLMDSTLITPDTETGHVRYGASKSVKEEGRRDVDGVKQGASIAHFDDVARDLAAGEKILDVPSAEKTLEVFGLRFRELLTG
;
A
#
# COMPACT_ATOMS: atom_id res chain seq x y z
N MET A 1 -49.30 11.02 10.93
CA MET A 1 -48.47 9.82 10.68
C MET A 1 -47.03 10.28 10.69
N ALA A 2 -46.27 9.94 11.73
CA ALA A 2 -44.84 10.26 11.78
C ALA A 2 -44.14 9.45 10.68
N SER A 3 -43.41 10.14 9.80
CA SER A 3 -42.59 9.52 8.77
C SER A 3 -41.67 8.48 9.40
N ILE A 4 -41.66 7.26 8.87
CA ILE A 4 -40.82 6.16 9.34
C ILE A 4 -39.36 6.61 9.29
N ALA A 5 -38.66 6.51 10.43
CA ALA A 5 -37.31 7.04 10.66
C ALA A 5 -36.20 6.16 10.05
N THR A 6 -36.40 5.61 8.85
CA THR A 6 -35.43 4.73 8.17
C THR A 6 -34.43 5.54 7.33
N LEU A 7 -33.21 5.03 7.18
CA LEU A 7 -32.23 5.61 6.25
C LEU A 7 -32.67 5.38 4.80
N SER A 8 -32.45 6.38 3.95
CA SER A 8 -32.55 6.23 2.50
C SER A 8 -31.41 5.34 1.96
N PRO A 9 -31.51 4.81 0.73
CA PRO A 9 -30.43 4.03 0.11
C PRO A 9 -29.10 4.77 0.06
N ALA A 10 -29.11 6.08 -0.23
CA ALA A 10 -27.94 6.94 -0.27
C ALA A 10 -27.32 7.15 1.13
N GLU A 11 -28.14 7.43 2.15
CA GLU A 11 -27.67 7.55 3.53
C GLU A 11 -27.08 6.23 4.05
N SER A 12 -27.73 5.10 3.72
CA SER A 12 -27.25 3.76 4.07
C SER A 12 -25.92 3.43 3.39
N HIS A 13 -25.75 3.84 2.13
CA HIS A 13 -24.47 3.70 1.42
C HIS A 13 -23.38 4.58 2.04
N ALA A 14 -23.68 5.84 2.36
CA ALA A 14 -22.74 6.75 3.01
C ALA A 14 -22.30 6.25 4.41
N LEU A 15 -23.24 5.68 5.18
CA LEU A 15 -22.95 5.08 6.48
C LEU A 15 -21.96 3.92 6.33
N PHE A 16 -22.24 3.03 5.38
CA PHE A 16 -21.39 1.88 5.09
C PHE A 16 -20.01 2.30 4.57
N ASP A 17 -19.94 3.33 3.72
CA ASP A 17 -18.69 3.91 3.22
C ASP A 17 -17.78 4.41 4.33
N ILE A 18 -18.34 5.16 5.30
CA ILE A 18 -17.63 5.66 6.48
C ILE A 18 -17.09 4.48 7.29
N LEU A 19 -17.97 3.56 7.68
CA LEU A 19 -17.61 2.47 8.59
C LEU A 19 -16.54 1.56 8.00
N THR A 20 -16.67 1.19 6.72
CA THR A 20 -15.67 0.37 6.02
C THR A 20 -14.35 1.09 5.82
N HIS A 21 -14.34 2.39 5.51
CA HIS A 21 -13.12 3.18 5.38
C HIS A 21 -12.32 3.19 6.69
N HIS A 22 -12.99 3.51 7.80
CA HIS A 22 -12.35 3.61 9.11
C HIS A 22 -11.93 2.25 9.67
N GLU A 23 -12.76 1.22 9.55
CA GLU A 23 -12.42 -0.12 10.06
C GLU A 23 -11.27 -0.75 9.27
N THR A 24 -11.27 -0.63 7.93
CA THR A 24 -10.18 -1.15 7.09
C THR A 24 -8.84 -0.55 7.51
N TYR A 25 -8.79 0.77 7.72
CA TYR A 25 -7.57 1.43 8.16
C TYR A 25 -7.17 1.04 9.58
N ALA A 26 -8.13 0.97 10.51
CA ALA A 26 -7.90 0.58 11.90
C ALA A 26 -7.33 -0.84 12.01
N GLU A 27 -7.84 -1.79 11.22
CA GLU A 27 -7.32 -3.16 11.18
C GLU A 27 -5.87 -3.23 10.67
N ILE A 28 -5.52 -2.45 9.63
CA ILE A 28 -4.15 -2.34 9.14
C ILE A 28 -3.24 -1.73 10.22
N GLU A 29 -3.70 -0.68 10.90
CA GLU A 29 -2.91 0.00 11.91
C GLU A 29 -2.66 -0.88 13.15
N ALA A 30 -3.60 -1.77 13.48
CA ALA A 30 -3.50 -2.68 14.62
C ALA A 30 -2.28 -3.62 14.53
N PHE A 31 -1.76 -3.92 13.33
CA PHE A 31 -0.54 -4.72 13.14
C PHE A 31 0.75 -4.07 13.67
N LYS A 32 0.69 -2.82 14.14
CA LYS A 32 1.79 -2.23 14.92
C LYS A 32 1.92 -2.85 16.31
N GLN A 33 0.87 -3.50 16.81
CA GLN A 33 0.84 -4.10 18.14
C GLN A 33 1.27 -5.58 18.10
N PRO A 34 2.23 -5.99 18.96
CA PRO A 34 2.61 -7.39 19.14
C PRO A 34 1.39 -8.23 19.51
N GLY A 35 1.36 -9.47 19.02
CA GLY A 35 0.24 -10.38 19.25
C GLY A 35 -0.97 -10.15 18.34
N GLN A 36 -1.07 -9.07 17.56
CA GLN A 36 -2.21 -8.86 16.65
C GLN A 36 -2.38 -10.02 15.65
N ILE A 37 -1.28 -10.57 15.15
CA ILE A 37 -1.31 -11.72 14.25
C ILE A 37 -1.84 -13.00 14.92
N SER A 38 -1.79 -13.09 16.25
CA SER A 38 -2.28 -14.24 17.02
C SER A 38 -3.81 -14.28 17.16
N THR A 39 -4.48 -13.17 16.87
CA THR A 39 -5.94 -13.02 16.89
C THR A 39 -6.50 -12.75 15.50
N TYR A 40 -5.73 -13.02 14.44
CA TYR A 40 -6.15 -12.75 13.06
C TYR A 40 -7.13 -13.82 12.54
N GLY A 41 -6.91 -15.08 12.90
CA GLY A 41 -7.66 -16.23 12.42
C GLY A 41 -6.88 -17.06 11.38
N PRO A 42 -7.53 -17.98 10.65
CA PRO A 42 -6.89 -18.79 9.61
C PRO A 42 -6.24 -17.92 8.50
N PRO A 43 -5.10 -18.35 7.94
CA PRO A 43 -4.41 -19.63 8.16
C PRO A 43 -3.45 -19.63 9.36
N PHE A 44 -3.27 -18.48 10.03
CA PHE A 44 -2.32 -18.32 11.14
C PHE A 44 -2.80 -18.98 12.44
N GLN A 45 -4.11 -18.97 12.68
CA GLN A 45 -4.73 -19.66 13.81
C GLN A 45 -5.78 -20.67 13.33
N ASP A 46 -6.35 -21.40 14.29
CA ASP A 46 -7.43 -22.34 14.02
C ASP A 46 -8.75 -21.59 13.76
N VAL A 47 -9.67 -22.26 13.06
CA VAL A 47 -10.96 -21.71 12.62
C VAL A 47 -11.83 -21.20 13.77
N SER A 48 -11.63 -21.70 15.00
CA SER A 48 -12.39 -21.27 16.18
C SER A 48 -11.93 -19.95 16.79
N THR A 49 -10.81 -19.38 16.33
CA THR A 49 -10.30 -18.10 16.85
C THR A 49 -11.15 -16.94 16.37
N LYS A 50 -11.72 -16.16 17.30
CA LYS A 50 -12.43 -14.92 16.96
C LYS A 50 -11.43 -13.90 16.39
N THR A 51 -11.68 -13.44 15.17
CA THR A 51 -10.81 -12.48 14.50
C THR A 51 -10.96 -11.07 15.07
N THR A 52 -9.85 -10.37 15.23
CA THR A 52 -9.78 -8.92 15.53
C THR A 52 -9.59 -8.07 14.27
N SER A 53 -9.51 -8.70 13.10
CA SER A 53 -9.34 -8.04 11.81
C SER A 53 -10.25 -8.67 10.75
N PRO A 54 -11.59 -8.60 10.95
CA PRO A 54 -12.55 -9.30 10.10
C PRO A 54 -12.56 -8.84 8.64
N VAL A 55 -12.32 -7.56 8.34
CA VAL A 55 -12.25 -7.07 6.95
C VAL A 55 -11.05 -7.68 6.25
N LEU A 56 -9.86 -7.57 6.85
CA LEU A 56 -8.64 -8.13 6.28
C LEU A 56 -8.69 -9.66 6.19
N GLN A 57 -9.24 -10.34 7.20
CA GLN A 57 -9.40 -11.80 7.20
C GLN A 57 -10.38 -12.24 6.10
N THR A 58 -11.45 -11.49 5.87
CA THR A 58 -12.39 -11.74 4.76
C THR A 58 -11.66 -11.62 3.42
N LEU A 59 -10.87 -10.56 3.21
CA LEU A 59 -10.09 -10.40 1.98
C LEU A 59 -9.03 -11.50 1.80
N LEU A 60 -8.31 -11.87 2.86
CA LEU A 60 -7.31 -12.92 2.81
C LEU A 60 -7.95 -14.27 2.48
N SER A 61 -9.03 -14.64 3.17
CA SER A 61 -9.69 -15.93 3.00
C SER A 61 -10.38 -16.08 1.64
N LYS A 62 -11.01 -15.03 1.13
CA LYS A 62 -11.74 -15.05 -0.14
C LYS A 62 -10.84 -14.93 -1.37
N PHE A 63 -9.76 -14.15 -1.28
CA PHE A 63 -8.91 -13.85 -2.45
C PHE A 63 -7.51 -14.39 -2.34
N ALA A 64 -6.82 -14.23 -1.22
CA ALA A 64 -5.42 -14.63 -1.15
C ALA A 64 -5.27 -16.15 -1.01
N LEU A 65 -5.92 -16.78 -0.04
CA LEU A 65 -5.75 -18.22 0.22
C LEU A 65 -6.17 -19.12 -0.96
N PRO A 66 -7.21 -18.80 -1.76
CA PRO A 66 -7.57 -19.61 -2.91
C PRO A 66 -6.65 -19.44 -4.13
N LEU A 67 -5.71 -18.49 -4.14
CA LEU A 67 -4.83 -18.23 -5.28
C LEU A 67 -4.10 -19.52 -5.71
N PRO A 68 -4.06 -19.83 -7.03
CA PRO A 68 -3.26 -20.93 -7.55
C PRO A 68 -1.79 -20.81 -7.10
N GLY A 69 -1.26 -21.84 -6.45
CA GLY A 69 0.05 -21.84 -5.81
C GLY A 69 0.00 -21.52 -4.31
N LEU A 70 -0.69 -20.45 -3.90
CA LEU A 70 -0.81 -20.10 -2.48
C LEU A 70 -1.71 -21.08 -1.71
N ARG A 71 -2.78 -21.58 -2.36
CA ARG A 71 -3.72 -22.57 -1.78
C ARG A 71 -3.07 -23.88 -1.37
N ASP A 72 -1.92 -24.19 -1.95
CA ASP A 72 -1.17 -25.44 -1.74
C ASP A 72 -0.01 -25.25 -0.75
N VAL A 73 0.17 -24.05 -0.21
CA VAL A 73 1.18 -23.76 0.80
C VAL A 73 0.87 -24.50 2.09
N LYS A 74 1.88 -25.17 2.64
CA LYS A 74 1.73 -25.97 3.86
C LYS A 74 1.46 -25.08 5.08
N PRO A 75 0.72 -25.58 6.09
CA PRO A 75 0.42 -24.81 7.29
C PRO A 75 1.64 -24.23 8.01
N GLU A 76 2.80 -24.88 7.97
CA GLU A 76 4.04 -24.44 8.63
C GLU A 76 4.56 -23.09 8.13
N PHE A 77 4.30 -22.76 6.85
CA PHE A 77 4.61 -21.45 6.30
C PHE A 77 3.85 -20.34 7.03
N TRP A 78 2.57 -20.56 7.31
CA TRP A 78 1.75 -19.61 8.04
C TRP A 78 2.04 -19.67 9.55
N LYS A 79 2.03 -20.88 10.10
CA LYS A 79 2.22 -21.25 11.51
C LYS A 79 3.66 -21.67 11.76
N GLY A 80 4.58 -20.71 11.81
CA GLY A 80 5.98 -21.00 12.10
C GLY A 80 6.96 -20.09 11.39
N SER A 81 6.62 -19.61 10.19
CA SER A 81 7.44 -18.70 9.38
C SER A 81 6.84 -17.28 9.35
N VAL A 82 5.68 -17.09 8.72
CA VAL A 82 5.10 -15.76 8.50
C VAL A 82 4.55 -15.14 9.79
N ASP A 83 3.81 -15.88 10.60
CA ASP A 83 3.29 -15.39 11.90
C ASP A 83 4.38 -14.83 12.80
N LYS A 84 5.48 -15.57 12.98
CA LYS A 84 6.62 -15.17 13.81
C LYS A 84 7.41 -14.02 13.21
N MET A 85 7.45 -13.87 11.89
CA MET A 85 8.08 -12.69 11.27
C MET A 85 7.22 -11.44 11.51
N ILE A 86 5.90 -11.55 11.33
CA ILE A 86 4.97 -10.44 11.60
C ILE A 86 5.05 -10.04 13.08
N ASP A 87 5.00 -11.01 14.00
CA ASP A 87 5.04 -10.75 15.43
C ASP A 87 6.37 -10.12 15.88
N GLU A 88 7.50 -10.57 15.33
CA GLU A 88 8.81 -9.95 15.62
C GLU A 88 8.96 -8.55 15.01
N LEU A 89 8.40 -8.29 13.83
CA LEU A 89 8.38 -6.94 13.25
C LEU A 89 7.48 -6.00 14.05
N ALA A 90 6.34 -6.50 14.56
CA ALA A 90 5.50 -5.75 15.48
C ALA A 90 6.23 -5.48 16.79
N GLY A 91 6.90 -6.49 17.36
CA GLY A 91 7.73 -6.42 18.57
C GLY A 91 8.94 -5.49 18.45
N ALA A 92 9.50 -5.35 17.25
CA ALA A 92 10.59 -4.42 16.96
C ALA A 92 10.19 -2.94 17.12
N GLU A 93 8.89 -2.64 17.19
CA GLU A 93 8.35 -1.31 17.49
C GLU A 93 8.95 -0.21 16.62
N LEU A 94 9.02 -0.42 15.30
CA LEU A 94 9.56 0.60 14.39
C LEU A 94 8.87 1.94 14.64
N SER A 95 9.62 3.03 14.57
CA SER A 95 9.14 4.36 15.01
C SER A 95 7.93 4.88 14.21
N GLU A 96 7.08 5.66 14.88
CA GLU A 96 5.90 6.27 14.29
C GLU A 96 6.21 7.63 13.63
N SER A 97 5.33 8.05 12.71
CA SER A 97 5.39 9.40 12.11
C SER A 97 5.28 10.50 13.14
N TYR A 98 4.56 10.25 14.24
CA TYR A 98 4.44 11.18 15.36
C TYR A 98 5.81 11.53 15.95
N ASP A 99 6.61 10.51 16.27
CA ASP A 99 7.91 10.65 16.93
C ASP A 99 8.97 11.23 15.99
N LYS A 100 8.91 10.85 14.71
CA LYS A 100 9.83 11.32 13.67
C LYS A 100 9.59 12.77 13.25
N GLY A 101 8.42 13.34 13.55
CA GLY A 101 8.04 14.67 13.07
C GLY A 101 7.68 14.74 11.58
N VAL A 102 7.61 13.60 10.88
CA VAL A 102 7.33 13.49 9.45
C VAL A 102 6.51 12.24 9.11
N LEU A 103 5.79 12.28 7.98
CA LEU A 103 5.23 11.07 7.37
C LEU A 103 6.39 10.13 6.99
N GLY A 104 6.24 8.83 7.24
CA GLY A 104 7.26 7.85 6.89
C GLY A 104 6.75 6.85 5.86
N VAL A 105 7.66 6.21 5.13
CA VAL A 105 7.34 5.20 4.09
C VAL A 105 6.30 4.17 4.54
N ARG A 106 6.42 3.62 5.76
CA ARG A 106 5.44 2.65 6.30
C ARG A 106 4.03 3.22 6.40
N LYS A 107 3.89 4.46 6.88
CA LYS A 107 2.59 5.14 6.99
C LYS A 107 2.03 5.41 5.59
N THR A 108 2.84 5.95 4.68
CA THR A 108 2.49 6.21 3.29
C THR A 108 1.98 4.95 2.58
N LEU A 109 2.67 3.82 2.73
CA LEU A 109 2.25 2.55 2.13
C LEU A 109 1.00 1.97 2.81
N ALA A 110 0.92 2.02 4.14
CA ALA A 110 -0.24 1.50 4.87
C ALA A 110 -1.53 2.24 4.50
N THR A 111 -1.48 3.58 4.39
CA THR A 111 -2.64 4.38 3.98
C THR A 111 -2.98 4.18 2.49
N ALA A 112 -1.98 4.01 1.62
CA ALA A 112 -2.20 3.67 0.21
C ALA A 112 -2.93 2.34 0.06
N ILE A 113 -2.44 1.30 0.76
CA ILE A 113 -3.06 -0.03 0.75
C ILE A 113 -4.48 0.05 1.30
N SER A 114 -4.70 0.74 2.42
CA SER A 114 -6.04 0.93 3.00
C SER A 114 -7.02 1.54 2.00
N ALA A 115 -6.61 2.63 1.33
CA ALA A 115 -7.45 3.33 0.37
C ALA A 115 -7.75 2.51 -0.90
N LEU A 116 -6.92 1.50 -1.22
CA LEU A 116 -7.14 0.60 -2.36
C LEU A 116 -7.99 -0.61 -2.00
N ILE A 117 -7.70 -1.28 -0.87
CA ILE A 117 -8.36 -2.55 -0.52
C ILE A 117 -9.78 -2.36 0.05
N GLU A 118 -10.14 -1.14 0.48
CA GLU A 118 -11.50 -0.85 0.92
C GLU A 118 -12.56 -1.03 -0.19
N TYR A 119 -12.18 -0.90 -1.47
CA TYR A 119 -13.09 -1.12 -2.60
C TYR A 119 -13.52 -2.59 -2.72
N PRO A 120 -12.61 -3.57 -2.87
CA PRO A 120 -13.00 -4.97 -2.85
C PRO A 120 -13.57 -5.41 -1.49
N ALA A 121 -13.17 -4.78 -0.38
CA ALA A 121 -13.79 -5.04 0.93
C ALA A 121 -15.28 -4.69 0.92
N ARG A 122 -15.65 -3.48 0.48
CA ARG A 122 -17.05 -3.05 0.35
C ARG A 122 -17.82 -3.97 -0.58
N ALA A 123 -17.26 -4.29 -1.75
CA ALA A 123 -17.90 -5.18 -2.71
C ALA A 123 -18.12 -6.59 -2.13
N CYS A 124 -17.22 -7.12 -1.31
CA CYS A 124 -17.38 -8.42 -0.65
C CYS A 124 -18.44 -8.46 0.45
N LEU A 125 -18.60 -7.33 1.15
CA LEU A 125 -19.47 -7.22 2.30
C LEU A 125 -20.91 -6.83 1.88
N ASP A 126 -21.05 -6.02 0.84
CA ASP A 126 -22.34 -5.51 0.37
C ASP A 126 -22.83 -6.10 -0.96
N GLY A 127 -21.92 -6.68 -1.75
CA GLY A 127 -22.19 -7.09 -3.12
C GLY A 127 -22.35 -5.91 -4.09
N VAL A 128 -22.12 -6.18 -5.36
CA VAL A 128 -22.33 -5.26 -6.48
C VAL A 128 -23.80 -5.36 -6.91
N GLU A 129 -24.47 -4.24 -7.13
CA GLU A 129 -25.84 -4.24 -7.65
C GLU A 129 -25.84 -4.75 -9.10
N GLU A 130 -26.77 -5.65 -9.43
CA GLU A 130 -26.94 -6.12 -10.81
C GLU A 130 -27.60 -5.01 -11.64
N GLU A 131 -26.93 -4.59 -12.70
CA GLU A 131 -27.42 -3.60 -13.66
C GLU A 131 -27.41 -4.20 -15.07
N SER A 132 -28.32 -3.74 -15.94
CA SER A 132 -28.38 -4.21 -17.31
C SER A 132 -27.26 -3.63 -18.17
N VAL A 133 -26.54 -4.47 -18.90
CA VAL A 133 -25.46 -4.08 -19.82
C VAL A 133 -25.93 -4.14 -21.26
N ASP A 134 -25.62 -3.10 -22.05
CA ASP A 134 -25.82 -3.10 -23.50
C ASP A 134 -24.61 -3.75 -24.19
N ARG A 135 -24.75 -5.04 -24.54
CA ARG A 135 -23.67 -5.83 -25.16
C ARG A 135 -23.36 -5.43 -26.61
N ASP A 136 -24.24 -4.67 -27.26
CA ASP A 136 -24.04 -4.20 -28.64
C ASP A 136 -23.34 -2.84 -28.68
N LYS A 137 -23.14 -2.18 -27.52
CA LYS A 137 -22.44 -0.90 -27.42
C LYS A 137 -20.98 -1.04 -27.84
N ALA A 138 -20.55 -0.19 -28.76
CA ALA A 138 -19.14 0.00 -29.09
C ALA A 138 -18.55 1.13 -28.25
N TYR A 139 -17.30 0.97 -27.82
CA TYR A 139 -16.57 1.92 -26.99
C TYR A 139 -15.38 2.52 -27.74
N ASP A 140 -15.18 3.83 -27.63
CA ASP A 140 -13.98 4.52 -28.10
C ASP A 140 -13.04 4.85 -26.92
N VAL A 141 -11.79 4.35 -26.97
CA VAL A 141 -10.76 4.64 -25.96
C VAL A 141 -10.35 6.13 -25.91
N GLY A 142 -10.63 6.88 -27.00
CA GLY A 142 -10.42 8.32 -27.07
C GLY A 142 -11.56 9.15 -26.46
N ASP A 143 -12.72 8.54 -26.19
CA ASP A 143 -13.85 9.19 -25.54
C ASP A 143 -13.89 8.87 -24.03
N PRO A 144 -13.66 9.86 -23.15
CA PRO A 144 -13.68 9.64 -21.71
C PRO A 144 -15.00 9.08 -21.16
N ASP A 145 -16.14 9.42 -21.77
CA ASP A 145 -17.44 8.95 -21.29
C ASP A 145 -17.63 7.45 -21.62
N ASP A 146 -17.08 7.01 -22.75
CA ASP A 146 -17.01 5.59 -23.11
C ASP A 146 -16.06 4.83 -22.19
N VAL A 147 -14.87 5.38 -21.88
CA VAL A 147 -13.93 4.72 -20.94
C VAL A 147 -14.53 4.58 -19.54
N LEU A 148 -15.26 5.59 -19.05
CA LEU A 148 -15.94 5.54 -17.75
C LEU A 148 -17.07 4.52 -17.72
N SER A 149 -17.94 4.52 -18.74
CA SER A 149 -19.05 3.58 -18.82
C SER A 149 -18.59 2.14 -19.08
N ALA A 150 -17.54 1.94 -19.89
CA ALA A 150 -16.93 0.62 -20.13
C ALA A 150 -16.45 -0.04 -18.84
N TRP A 151 -15.90 0.74 -17.89
CA TRP A 151 -15.49 0.20 -16.60
C TRP A 151 -16.68 -0.34 -15.79
N GLN A 152 -17.82 0.34 -15.83
CA GLN A 152 -19.05 -0.09 -15.15
C GLN A 152 -19.63 -1.36 -15.79
N ASP A 153 -19.77 -1.36 -17.12
CA ASP A 153 -20.30 -2.50 -17.87
C ASP A 153 -19.38 -3.72 -17.78
N CYS A 154 -18.06 -3.51 -17.74
CA CYS A 154 -17.08 -4.55 -17.49
C CYS A 154 -17.27 -5.17 -16.10
N LEU A 155 -17.45 -4.36 -15.06
CA LEU A 155 -17.70 -4.88 -13.71
C LEU A 155 -18.96 -5.75 -13.68
N GLN A 156 -20.05 -5.31 -14.32
CA GLN A 156 -21.28 -6.09 -14.44
C GLN A 156 -21.05 -7.41 -15.19
N GLU A 157 -20.36 -7.38 -16.33
CA GLU A 157 -20.09 -8.58 -17.13
C GLU A 157 -19.05 -9.53 -16.49
N LEU A 158 -18.17 -9.03 -15.61
CA LEU A 158 -17.29 -9.86 -14.79
C LEU A 158 -18.05 -10.57 -13.66
N VAL A 159 -18.96 -9.86 -12.99
CA VAL A 159 -19.68 -10.39 -11.82
C VAL A 159 -20.86 -11.25 -12.24
N TYR A 160 -21.69 -10.79 -13.18
CA TYR A 160 -22.95 -11.39 -13.58
C TYR A 160 -22.94 -12.00 -15.00
N GLY A 161 -21.99 -11.60 -15.85
CA GLY A 161 -21.85 -12.08 -17.23
C GLY A 161 -20.83 -13.20 -17.43
N ASP A 162 -20.31 -13.30 -18.66
CA ASP A 162 -19.34 -14.31 -19.12
C ASP A 162 -18.00 -13.72 -19.55
N LEU A 163 -17.71 -12.46 -19.19
CA LEU A 163 -16.52 -11.75 -19.65
C LEU A 163 -15.22 -12.42 -19.22
N VAL A 164 -15.21 -13.09 -18.06
CA VAL A 164 -14.05 -13.91 -17.63
C VAL A 164 -13.68 -14.92 -18.71
N ASP A 165 -14.64 -15.73 -19.19
CA ASP A 165 -14.37 -16.75 -20.20
C ASP A 165 -13.95 -16.13 -21.53
N ARG A 166 -14.65 -15.07 -21.96
CA ARG A 166 -14.32 -14.32 -23.19
C ARG A 166 -12.89 -13.75 -23.16
N LEU A 167 -12.45 -13.22 -22.01
CA LEU A 167 -11.09 -12.72 -21.82
C LEU A 167 -10.04 -13.83 -21.97
N PHE A 168 -10.24 -14.98 -21.29
CA PHE A 168 -9.30 -16.09 -21.37
C PHE A 168 -9.24 -16.71 -22.77
N ASP A 169 -10.40 -16.87 -23.43
CA ASP A 169 -10.48 -17.42 -24.78
C ASP A 169 -9.78 -16.49 -25.78
N ARG A 170 -10.08 -15.18 -25.74
CA ARG A 170 -9.47 -14.22 -26.66
C ARG A 170 -7.97 -14.06 -26.43
N ALA A 171 -7.52 -14.05 -25.17
CA ALA A 171 -6.09 -14.00 -24.85
C ALA A 171 -5.32 -15.22 -25.38
N ALA A 172 -5.95 -16.40 -25.50
CA ALA A 172 -5.31 -17.56 -26.10
C ALA A 172 -5.15 -17.42 -27.64
N GLU A 173 -6.01 -16.63 -28.27
CA GLU A 173 -6.00 -16.39 -29.71
C GLU A 173 -4.98 -15.33 -30.12
N THR A 174 -4.86 -14.25 -29.33
CA THR A 174 -4.03 -13.09 -29.67
C THR A 174 -3.33 -12.46 -28.46
N GLU A 175 -2.17 -11.86 -28.71
CA GLU A 175 -1.45 -11.01 -27.75
C GLU A 175 -1.71 -9.51 -27.97
N LYS A 176 -2.51 -9.15 -28.99
CA LYS A 176 -2.77 -7.75 -29.35
C LYS A 176 -4.07 -7.27 -28.73
N LEU A 177 -3.99 -6.23 -27.90
CA LEU A 177 -5.17 -5.64 -27.25
C LEU A 177 -6.19 -5.12 -28.29
N GLU A 178 -5.73 -4.60 -29.42
CA GLU A 178 -6.58 -4.02 -30.48
C GLU A 178 -7.47 -5.07 -31.16
N GLU A 179 -7.13 -6.35 -30.99
CA GLU A 179 -7.91 -7.46 -31.50
C GLU A 179 -8.96 -7.94 -30.47
N HIS A 180 -8.98 -7.43 -29.23
CA HIS A 180 -10.06 -7.70 -28.28
C HIS A 180 -11.31 -6.84 -28.59
N GLU A 181 -12.45 -7.19 -28.00
CA GLU A 181 -13.65 -6.36 -28.05
C GLU A 181 -13.41 -4.95 -27.49
N SER A 182 -14.16 -3.96 -27.99
CA SER A 182 -14.00 -2.54 -27.62
C SER A 182 -14.21 -2.29 -26.13
N LEU A 183 -15.12 -3.04 -25.48
CA LEU A 183 -15.30 -3.03 -24.02
C LEU A 183 -13.99 -3.32 -23.27
N VAL A 184 -13.25 -4.35 -23.70
CA VAL A 184 -11.97 -4.75 -23.08
C VAL A 184 -10.87 -3.72 -23.35
N GLN A 185 -10.85 -3.11 -24.53
CA GLN A 185 -9.91 -2.04 -24.87
C GLN A 185 -10.14 -0.80 -23.99
N ALA A 186 -11.39 -0.37 -23.84
CA ALA A 186 -11.77 0.75 -22.98
C ALA A 186 -11.54 0.46 -21.49
N MET A 187 -11.81 -0.77 -21.02
CA MET A 187 -11.43 -1.20 -19.67
C MET A 187 -9.91 -1.08 -19.44
N HIS A 188 -9.09 -1.50 -20.40
CA HIS A 188 -7.63 -1.37 -20.28
C HIS A 188 -7.20 0.10 -20.18
N GLU A 189 -7.82 0.99 -20.96
CA GLU A 189 -7.52 2.42 -20.88
C GLU A 189 -7.86 2.99 -19.49
N PHE A 190 -9.01 2.61 -18.92
CA PHE A 190 -9.38 2.98 -17.55
C PHE A 190 -8.32 2.49 -16.53
N ILE A 191 -7.88 1.24 -16.64
CA ILE A 191 -6.84 0.66 -15.76
C ILE A 191 -5.52 1.39 -15.92
N ILE A 192 -5.09 1.68 -17.15
CA ILE A 192 -3.83 2.38 -17.44
C ILE A 192 -3.83 3.78 -16.85
N VAL A 193 -4.90 4.54 -17.06
CA VAL A 193 -5.02 5.90 -16.52
C VAL A 193 -4.96 5.89 -14.99
N ASN A 194 -5.66 4.96 -14.32
CA ASN A 194 -5.63 4.85 -12.86
C ASN A 194 -4.27 4.36 -12.34
N LEU A 195 -3.61 3.42 -13.00
CA LEU A 195 -2.29 2.92 -12.62
C LEU A 195 -1.21 4.00 -12.83
N ALA A 196 -1.28 4.75 -13.92
CA ALA A 196 -0.41 5.91 -14.17
C ALA A 196 -0.57 6.95 -13.06
N SER A 197 -1.81 7.20 -12.64
CA SER A 197 -2.13 8.11 -11.54
C SER A 197 -1.50 7.66 -10.22
N LEU A 198 -1.63 6.37 -9.89
CA LEU A 198 -1.02 5.78 -8.69
C LEU A 198 0.51 5.90 -8.74
N MET A 199 1.13 5.56 -9.88
CA MET A 199 2.58 5.63 -10.05
C MET A 199 3.09 7.07 -9.96
N HIS A 200 2.46 8.00 -10.68
CA HIS A 200 2.81 9.42 -10.66
C HIS A 200 2.69 9.99 -9.25
N TYR A 201 1.58 9.73 -8.58
CA TYR A 201 1.37 10.22 -7.22
C TYR A 201 2.39 9.62 -6.24
N THR A 202 2.61 8.31 -6.27
CA THR A 202 3.53 7.63 -5.33
C THR A 202 4.99 8.03 -5.54
N LEU A 203 5.44 8.11 -6.79
CA LEU A 203 6.85 8.27 -7.13
C LEU A 203 7.28 9.74 -7.28
N VAL A 204 6.36 10.64 -7.63
CA VAL A 204 6.67 12.04 -7.94
C VAL A 204 6.03 13.01 -6.95
N LEU A 205 4.75 12.83 -6.61
CA LEU A 205 4.01 13.82 -5.81
C LEU A 205 4.16 13.60 -4.29
N SER A 206 4.13 12.34 -3.86
CA SER A 206 4.25 11.96 -2.46
C SER A 206 5.54 12.51 -1.85
N PRO A 207 5.53 13.01 -0.59
CA PRO A 207 6.73 13.46 0.09
C PRO A 207 7.86 12.41 0.08
N GLU A 208 7.50 11.13 0.19
CA GLU A 208 8.43 10.00 0.23
C GLU A 208 8.88 9.50 -1.16
N GLY A 209 8.38 10.08 -2.24
CA GLY A 209 8.69 9.68 -3.62
C GLY A 209 10.20 9.58 -3.92
N PRO A 210 11.02 10.60 -3.57
CA PRO A 210 12.48 10.54 -3.75
C PRO A 210 13.14 9.36 -3.02
N THR A 211 12.75 9.12 -1.76
CA THR A 211 13.24 8.00 -0.94
C THR A 211 12.88 6.66 -1.60
N LEU A 212 11.63 6.50 -2.04
CA LEU A 212 11.15 5.30 -2.73
C LEU A 212 11.90 5.05 -4.04
N LEU A 213 12.06 6.07 -4.87
CA LEU A 213 12.79 5.97 -6.15
C LEU A 213 14.24 5.54 -5.94
N ARG A 214 14.92 6.12 -4.94
CA ARG A 214 16.29 5.74 -4.60
C ARG A 214 16.37 4.30 -4.09
N MET A 215 15.44 3.87 -3.23
CA MET A 215 15.39 2.47 -2.77
C MET A 215 15.19 1.50 -3.94
N ILE A 216 14.26 1.79 -4.85
CA ILE A 216 14.00 0.98 -6.05
C ILE A 216 15.26 0.97 -6.94
N GLU A 217 15.88 2.13 -7.20
CA GLU A 217 17.09 2.25 -8.02
C GLU A 217 18.26 1.45 -7.40
N ASN A 218 18.42 1.49 -6.08
CA ASN A 218 19.45 0.74 -5.37
C ASN A 218 19.23 -0.77 -5.47
N VAL A 219 18.00 -1.27 -5.26
CA VAL A 219 17.67 -2.69 -5.43
C VAL A 219 17.85 -3.12 -6.89
N HIS A 220 17.33 -2.34 -7.84
CA HIS A 220 17.44 -2.59 -9.29
C HIS A 220 18.90 -2.77 -9.73
N ARG A 221 19.81 -1.94 -9.23
CA ARG A 221 21.26 -2.03 -9.54
C ARG A 221 21.94 -3.27 -8.97
N LEU A 222 21.42 -3.83 -7.88
CA LEU A 222 22.01 -4.99 -7.21
C LEU A 222 21.49 -6.32 -7.78
N LEU A 223 20.38 -6.31 -8.53
CA LEU A 223 19.78 -7.52 -9.07
C LEU A 223 20.64 -8.13 -10.20
N PRO A 224 20.97 -9.43 -10.13
CA PRO A 224 21.84 -10.10 -11.09
C PRO A 224 21.08 -10.53 -12.36
N TYR A 225 20.48 -9.59 -13.09
CA TYR A 225 19.58 -9.87 -14.22
C TYR A 225 20.15 -10.86 -15.24
N VAL A 226 21.41 -10.71 -15.62
CA VAL A 226 22.07 -11.60 -16.59
C VAL A 226 22.08 -13.05 -16.10
N VAL A 227 22.42 -13.28 -14.84
CA VAL A 227 22.52 -14.62 -14.26
C VAL A 227 21.15 -15.24 -13.98
N ILE A 228 20.18 -14.42 -13.56
CA ILE A 228 18.77 -14.82 -13.47
C ILE A 228 18.29 -15.30 -14.85
N ARG A 229 18.49 -14.50 -15.90
CA ARG A 229 18.07 -14.83 -17.27
C ARG A 229 18.75 -16.08 -17.80
N GLN A 230 20.06 -16.24 -17.58
CA GLN A 230 20.80 -17.45 -17.99
C GLN A 230 20.25 -18.70 -17.30
N THR A 231 19.88 -18.59 -16.02
CA THR A 231 19.34 -19.72 -15.26
C THR A 231 17.93 -20.08 -15.71
N LEU A 232 17.09 -19.10 -16.00
CA LEU A 232 15.73 -19.34 -16.53
C LEU A 232 15.73 -20.00 -17.91
N LYS A 233 16.80 -19.86 -18.69
CA LYS A 233 16.97 -20.57 -19.99
C LYS A 233 17.25 -22.07 -19.84
N ILE A 234 17.50 -22.58 -18.64
CA ILE A 234 17.71 -24.01 -18.41
C ILE A 234 16.40 -24.76 -18.70
N GLY A 235 16.42 -25.67 -19.68
CA GLY A 235 15.23 -26.39 -20.12
C GLY A 235 14.65 -27.37 -19.09
N ASN A 236 15.48 -27.97 -18.23
CA ASN A 236 14.99 -28.82 -17.15
C ASN A 236 14.53 -27.96 -15.96
N VAL A 237 13.23 -27.98 -15.66
CA VAL A 237 12.60 -27.16 -14.61
C VAL A 237 13.21 -27.40 -13.22
N ALA A 238 13.47 -28.65 -12.84
CA ALA A 238 14.02 -28.94 -11.51
C ALA A 238 15.43 -28.35 -11.34
N THR A 239 16.26 -28.48 -12.38
CA THR A 239 17.59 -27.85 -12.43
C THR A 239 17.49 -26.33 -12.46
N MET A 240 16.53 -25.76 -13.20
CA MET A 240 16.28 -24.32 -13.24
C MET A 240 15.89 -23.78 -11.86
N ILE A 241 14.89 -24.38 -11.19
CA ILE A 241 14.46 -23.99 -9.84
C ILE A 241 15.62 -24.13 -8.86
N SER A 242 16.35 -25.24 -8.90
CA SER A 242 17.54 -25.44 -8.05
C SER A 242 18.61 -24.38 -8.30
N GLY A 243 18.83 -23.98 -9.55
CA GLY A 243 19.75 -22.90 -9.92
C GLY A 243 19.28 -21.55 -9.38
N MET A 244 17.99 -21.23 -9.54
CA MET A 244 17.39 -20.00 -9.03
C MET A 244 17.45 -19.92 -7.51
N MET A 245 17.15 -21.02 -6.83
CA MET A 245 17.26 -21.12 -5.37
C MET A 245 18.70 -20.96 -4.89
N ARG A 246 19.70 -21.42 -5.65
CA ARG A 246 21.11 -21.13 -5.35
C ARG A 246 21.46 -19.66 -5.57
N ILE A 247 20.93 -19.00 -6.58
CA ILE A 247 21.17 -17.56 -6.77
C ILE A 247 20.63 -16.75 -5.59
N VAL A 248 19.38 -17.03 -5.19
CA VAL A 248 18.68 -16.24 -4.17
C VAL A 248 19.11 -16.62 -2.75
N LEU A 249 19.23 -17.91 -2.46
CA LEU A 249 19.39 -18.44 -1.09
C LEU A 249 20.78 -19.03 -0.79
N ALA A 250 21.69 -19.16 -1.76
CA ALA A 250 23.04 -19.60 -1.42
C ALA A 250 23.70 -18.53 -0.56
N LYS A 251 24.33 -18.98 0.54
CA LYS A 251 25.16 -18.12 1.37
C LYS A 251 26.33 -17.64 0.51
N VAL A 252 26.42 -16.34 0.31
CA VAL A 252 27.46 -15.76 -0.53
C VAL A 252 28.66 -15.49 0.37
N SER A 253 29.84 -16.00 -0.02
CA SER A 253 31.07 -15.71 0.72
C SER A 253 31.48 -14.26 0.52
N VAL A 254 32.18 -13.67 1.50
CA VAL A 254 32.70 -12.29 1.41
C VAL A 254 33.56 -12.10 0.14
N ALA A 255 34.31 -13.13 -0.26
CA ALA A 255 35.14 -13.14 -1.47
C ALA A 255 34.32 -13.14 -2.79
N SER A 256 33.11 -13.70 -2.76
CA SER A 256 32.20 -13.71 -3.91
C SER A 256 31.54 -12.34 -4.08
N VAL A 257 31.21 -11.65 -2.98
CA VAL A 257 30.62 -10.30 -2.99
C VAL A 257 31.62 -9.21 -3.42
N THR A 258 32.88 -9.29 -2.96
CA THR A 258 33.93 -8.35 -3.39
C THR A 258 34.18 -8.41 -4.90
N ASN A 259 34.11 -9.60 -5.51
CA ASN A 259 34.20 -9.76 -6.96
C ASN A 259 32.90 -9.39 -7.71
N TRP A 260 31.73 -9.55 -7.08
CA TRP A 260 30.43 -9.28 -7.70
C TRP A 260 30.06 -7.79 -7.71
N ILE A 261 30.44 -7.02 -6.69
CA ILE A 261 30.00 -5.61 -6.50
C ILE A 261 31.15 -4.65 -6.13
N GLY A 262 32.38 -5.14 -5.93
CA GLY A 262 33.50 -4.28 -5.55
C GLY A 262 33.40 -3.71 -4.13
N LEU A 263 32.63 -4.33 -3.23
CA LEU A 263 32.38 -3.87 -1.86
C LEU A 263 33.05 -4.82 -0.85
N SER A 264 34.05 -4.33 -0.11
CA SER A 264 34.89 -5.11 0.82
C SER A 264 34.60 -4.88 2.32
N SER A 265 33.47 -4.25 2.68
CA SER A 265 33.16 -3.99 4.09
C SER A 265 31.68 -4.19 4.41
N GLY A 266 31.38 -5.21 5.22
CA GLY A 266 30.08 -5.35 5.91
C GLY A 266 29.23 -6.58 5.59
N ALA A 267 29.72 -7.56 4.82
CA ALA A 267 29.00 -8.82 4.66
C ALA A 267 29.18 -9.67 5.93
N ASP A 268 28.14 -9.76 6.76
CA ASP A 268 28.09 -10.75 7.84
C ASP A 268 28.17 -12.16 7.23
N GLU A 269 29.10 -12.98 7.73
CA GLU A 269 29.27 -14.38 7.31
C GLU A 269 27.98 -15.17 7.57
N GLY A 270 27.15 -15.36 6.55
CA GLY A 270 25.96 -16.21 6.65
C GLY A 270 24.71 -15.77 5.90
N MET A 271 24.63 -14.52 5.43
CA MET A 271 23.48 -14.02 4.68
C MET A 271 23.42 -14.58 3.25
N ASN A 272 22.21 -14.82 2.76
CA ASN A 272 21.97 -15.10 1.34
C ASN A 272 21.90 -13.82 0.50
N LEU A 273 21.81 -13.92 -0.83
CA LEU A 273 21.79 -12.76 -1.72
C LEU A 273 20.63 -11.79 -1.42
N MET A 274 19.42 -12.29 -1.17
CA MET A 274 18.26 -11.44 -0.85
C MET A 274 18.51 -10.63 0.42
N GLN A 275 18.98 -11.28 1.49
CA GLN A 275 19.31 -10.65 2.76
C GLN A 275 20.46 -9.66 2.62
N GLN A 276 21.44 -9.96 1.77
CA GLN A 276 22.55 -9.05 1.47
C GLN A 276 22.07 -7.79 0.75
N ILE A 277 21.18 -7.91 -0.23
CA ILE A 277 20.59 -6.75 -0.91
C ILE A 277 19.84 -5.87 0.12
N ILE A 278 18.98 -6.46 0.95
CA ILE A 278 18.25 -5.75 2.00
C ILE A 278 19.22 -5.05 2.96
N SER A 279 20.17 -5.80 3.52
CA SER A 279 21.15 -5.28 4.49
C SER A 279 22.00 -4.17 3.89
N GLN A 280 22.44 -4.31 2.63
CA GLN A 280 23.29 -3.33 1.96
C GLN A 280 22.56 -2.01 1.67
N VAL A 281 21.32 -2.08 1.19
CA VAL A 281 20.51 -0.87 0.93
C VAL A 281 20.26 -0.12 2.24
N LEU A 282 19.89 -0.82 3.31
CA LEU A 282 19.65 -0.21 4.62
C LEU A 282 20.96 0.29 5.28
N ALA A 283 22.10 -0.34 4.99
CA ALA A 283 23.40 0.12 5.47
C ALA A 283 23.84 1.44 4.82
N TRP A 284 23.51 1.66 3.54
CA TRP A 284 23.75 2.96 2.88
C TRP A 284 22.91 4.06 3.52
N ASP A 285 21.62 3.82 3.75
CA ASP A 285 20.73 4.74 4.46
C ASP A 285 21.28 5.08 5.85
N LYS A 286 21.63 4.05 6.64
CA LYS A 286 22.17 4.22 7.98
C LYS A 286 23.43 5.08 7.99
N ARG A 287 24.34 4.88 7.03
CA ARG A 287 25.57 5.66 6.92
C ARG A 287 25.26 7.14 6.72
N GLU A 288 24.27 7.43 5.90
CA GLU A 288 23.89 8.80 5.58
C GLU A 288 23.16 9.49 6.74
N LEU A 289 22.22 8.79 7.38
CA LEU A 289 21.56 9.26 8.61
C LEU A 289 22.59 9.53 9.71
N LYS A 290 23.59 8.66 9.88
CA LYS A 290 24.67 8.86 10.85
C LYS A 290 25.51 10.10 10.54
N LYS A 291 25.88 10.34 9.29
CA LYS A 291 26.59 11.57 8.91
C LYS A 291 25.80 12.83 9.25
N ARG A 292 24.48 12.81 9.04
CA ARG A 292 23.61 13.95 9.41
C ARG A 292 23.56 14.14 10.92
N ALA A 293 23.41 13.06 11.69
CA ALA A 293 23.44 13.13 13.15
C ALA A 293 24.78 13.68 13.65
N ASP A 294 25.90 13.19 13.12
CA ASP A 294 27.25 13.68 13.45
C ASP A 294 27.45 15.15 13.07
N LYS A 295 26.73 15.66 12.06
CA LYS A 295 26.76 17.07 11.65
C LYS A 295 25.98 17.95 12.62
N ILE A 296 24.83 17.47 13.12
CA ILE A 296 24.05 18.17 14.16
C ILE A 296 24.88 18.30 15.44
N GLU A 297 25.52 17.22 15.90
CA GLU A 297 26.36 17.23 17.11
C GLU A 297 27.55 18.20 17.03
N LYS A 298 27.99 18.57 15.82
CA LYS A 298 29.11 19.50 15.57
C LYS A 298 28.65 20.91 15.18
N SER A 299 27.34 21.14 15.13
CA SER A 299 26.79 22.42 14.73
C SER A 299 26.95 23.47 15.84
N LYS A 300 26.87 24.75 15.47
CA LYS A 300 26.95 25.86 16.45
C LYS A 300 25.79 25.82 17.44
N ASP A 301 24.61 25.42 16.97
CA ASP A 301 23.38 25.36 17.74
C ASP A 301 23.03 23.91 18.12
N ALA A 302 24.07 23.07 18.28
CA ALA A 302 23.93 21.68 18.68
C ALA A 302 23.16 21.56 20.01
N PRO A 303 22.26 20.56 20.14
CA PRO A 303 21.69 20.23 21.44
C PRO A 303 22.81 19.90 22.42
N PRO A 304 22.68 20.26 23.71
CA PRO A 304 23.63 19.86 24.74
C PRO A 304 23.88 18.35 24.72
N LYS A 305 25.07 17.94 25.16
CA LYS A 305 25.48 16.54 25.10
C LYS A 305 24.55 15.65 25.91
N GLU A 306 24.11 16.15 27.06
CA GLU A 306 23.19 15.50 27.98
C GLU A 306 21.84 15.20 27.30
N VAL A 307 21.34 16.13 26.48
CA VAL A 307 20.14 15.92 25.65
C VAL A 307 20.38 14.88 24.58
N CYS A 308 21.50 14.96 23.85
CA CYS A 308 21.83 13.97 22.82
C CYS A 308 21.95 12.55 23.41
N ASP A 309 22.55 12.42 24.59
CA ASP A 309 22.74 11.14 25.28
C ASP A 309 21.40 10.60 25.81
N GLU A 310 20.54 11.46 26.37
CA GLU A 310 19.18 11.08 26.77
C GLU A 310 18.32 10.66 25.58
N LEU A 311 18.33 11.39 24.46
CA LEU A 311 17.57 11.01 23.26
C LEU A 311 18.05 9.68 22.67
N LYS A 312 19.36 9.39 22.72
CA LYS A 312 19.90 8.07 22.36
C LYS A 312 19.40 6.97 23.31
N GLY A 313 19.40 7.25 24.62
CA GLY A 313 18.91 6.33 25.65
C GLY A 313 17.42 6.05 25.52
N TRP A 314 16.63 7.09 25.22
CA TRP A 314 15.19 7.04 25.04
C TRP A 314 14.75 5.97 24.05
N ILE A 315 15.45 5.82 22.93
CA ILE A 315 15.10 4.89 21.84
C ILE A 315 15.04 3.42 22.30
N SER A 316 15.73 3.10 23.39
CA SER A 316 15.79 1.75 23.96
C SER A 316 14.82 1.51 25.12
N ARG A 317 14.01 2.52 25.47
CA ARG A 317 12.99 2.42 26.52
C ARG A 317 11.82 1.53 26.09
N THR A 318 10.94 1.24 27.04
CA THR A 318 9.80 0.34 26.81
C THR A 318 8.75 0.98 25.91
N ARG A 319 7.96 0.13 25.25
CA ARG A 319 6.83 0.58 24.42
C ARG A 319 5.83 1.40 25.23
N GLU A 320 5.55 0.96 26.44
CA GLU A 320 4.62 1.63 27.35
C GLU A 320 5.09 3.07 27.65
N GLU A 321 6.40 3.27 27.86
CA GLU A 321 6.98 4.61 28.02
C GLU A 321 6.87 5.44 26.73
N HIS A 322 7.11 4.85 25.55
CA HIS A 322 6.95 5.55 24.28
C HIS A 322 5.49 5.96 24.02
N GLU A 323 4.53 5.07 24.28
CA GLU A 323 3.10 5.33 24.12
C GLU A 323 2.60 6.40 25.09
N GLU A 324 3.01 6.33 26.36
CA GLU A 324 2.69 7.32 27.37
C GLU A 324 3.31 8.69 27.05
N CYS A 325 4.55 8.73 26.54
CA CYS A 325 5.19 9.96 26.08
C CYS A 325 4.41 10.59 24.91
N ARG A 326 4.00 9.78 23.91
CA ARG A 326 3.14 10.25 22.82
C ARG A 326 1.81 10.79 23.33
N ARG A 327 1.19 10.13 24.30
CA ARG A 327 -0.06 10.59 24.91
C ARG A 327 0.13 11.93 25.61
N GLN A 328 1.13 12.07 26.47
CA GLN A 328 1.44 13.33 27.16
C GLN A 328 1.77 14.46 26.20
N SER A 329 2.55 14.18 25.15
CA SER A 329 2.89 15.15 24.09
C SER A 329 1.63 15.71 23.41
N ARG A 330 0.65 14.85 23.12
CA ARG A 330 -0.65 15.25 22.54
C ARG A 330 -1.49 16.06 23.53
N ASP A 331 -1.67 15.54 24.75
CA ASP A 331 -2.57 16.12 25.75
C ASP A 331 -2.08 17.48 26.28
N GLN A 332 -0.75 17.63 26.42
CA GLN A 332 -0.13 18.85 26.95
C GLN A 332 0.24 19.86 25.86
N GLY A 333 0.16 19.48 24.58
CA GLY A 333 0.66 20.32 23.49
C GLY A 333 2.16 20.60 23.62
N MET A 334 2.93 19.56 23.92
CA MET A 334 4.38 19.64 24.05
C MET A 334 5.02 18.76 22.98
N SER A 335 6.17 19.15 22.43
CA SER A 335 6.86 18.26 21.49
C SER A 335 7.32 16.97 22.18
N ILE A 336 7.51 15.92 21.38
CA ILE A 336 8.01 14.64 21.90
C ILE A 336 9.36 14.82 22.63
N VAL A 337 10.26 15.66 22.10
CA VAL A 337 11.53 15.99 22.75
C VAL A 337 11.30 16.69 24.09
N ALA A 338 10.36 17.65 24.15
CA ALA A 338 10.06 18.36 25.39
C ALA A 338 9.55 17.41 26.48
N VAL A 339 8.67 16.46 26.13
CA VAL A 339 8.19 15.45 27.08
C VAL A 339 9.30 14.48 27.50
N ILE A 340 10.16 14.04 26.57
CA ILE A 340 11.32 13.19 26.90
C ILE A 340 12.23 13.90 27.92
N MET A 341 12.51 15.20 27.72
CA MET A 341 13.31 16.00 28.65
C MET A 341 12.62 16.20 29.99
N ALA A 342 11.30 16.43 30.01
CA ALA A 342 10.54 16.54 31.25
C ALA A 342 10.54 15.25 32.09
N LEU A 343 10.74 14.09 31.45
CA LEU A 343 10.88 12.78 32.09
C LEU A 343 12.33 12.40 32.44
N SER A 344 13.31 13.18 31.99
CA SER A 344 14.73 12.96 32.30
C SER A 344 15.10 13.53 33.67
N SER A 345 16.17 13.01 34.27
CA SER A 345 16.83 13.65 35.42
C SER A 345 17.58 14.92 35.04
N GLU A 346 17.85 15.11 33.76
CA GLU A 346 18.49 16.29 33.19
C GLU A 346 17.42 17.34 32.85
N SER A 347 17.63 18.60 33.23
CA SER A 347 16.72 19.72 32.90
C SER A 347 17.46 20.88 32.22
N PRO A 348 18.08 20.66 31.05
CA PRO A 348 18.73 21.73 30.31
C PRO A 348 17.69 22.64 29.65
N GLU A 349 17.85 23.95 29.80
CA GLU A 349 17.09 24.92 29.00
C GLU A 349 17.59 24.90 27.56
N LEU A 350 16.69 24.64 26.61
CA LEU A 350 17.00 24.63 25.19
C LEU A 350 16.54 25.92 24.53
N SER A 351 17.41 26.54 23.73
CA SER A 351 16.96 27.54 22.77
C SER A 351 16.06 26.91 21.69
N GLU A 352 15.24 27.70 21.01
CA GLU A 352 14.39 27.23 19.91
C GLU A 352 15.19 26.49 18.83
N SER A 353 16.39 26.98 18.51
CA SER A 353 17.26 26.34 17.51
C SER A 353 17.80 24.99 17.99
N GLN A 354 18.22 24.90 19.26
CA GLN A 354 18.67 23.63 19.84
C GLN A 354 17.51 22.63 19.96
N HIS A 355 16.31 23.10 20.28
CA HIS A 355 15.11 22.27 20.32
C HIS A 355 14.78 21.69 18.93
N ALA A 356 14.80 22.52 17.88
CA ALA A 356 14.59 22.08 16.51
C ALA A 356 15.66 21.05 16.08
N GLN A 357 16.92 21.27 16.45
CA GLN A 357 18.00 20.30 16.19
C GLN A 357 17.82 19.01 16.98
N ALA A 358 17.30 19.05 18.21
CA ALA A 358 17.00 17.87 19.02
C ALA A 358 15.88 17.03 18.40
N LEU A 359 14.83 17.66 17.83
CA LEU A 359 13.78 16.97 17.08
C LEU A 359 14.34 16.27 15.84
N GLU A 360 15.15 16.97 15.03
CA GLU A 360 15.79 16.36 13.85
C GLU A 360 16.73 15.22 14.29
N TYR A 361 17.49 15.43 15.35
CA TYR A 361 18.41 14.42 15.89
C TYR A 361 17.68 13.15 16.34
N LEU A 362 16.58 13.28 17.10
CA LEU A 362 15.74 12.15 17.49
C LEU A 362 15.23 11.39 16.26
N SER A 363 14.70 12.11 15.27
CA SER A 363 14.20 11.52 14.02
C SER A 363 15.29 10.71 13.27
N LEU A 364 16.51 11.23 13.21
CA LEU A 364 17.66 10.53 12.61
C LEU A 364 18.06 9.27 13.40
N GLN A 365 18.09 9.35 14.73
CA GLN A 365 18.45 8.21 15.58
C GLN A 365 17.37 7.10 15.52
N LEU A 366 16.09 7.47 15.57
CA LEU A 366 14.97 6.55 15.32
C LEU A 366 15.10 5.91 13.93
N GLY A 367 15.45 6.72 12.92
CA GLY A 367 15.72 6.25 11.58
C GLY A 367 16.82 5.19 11.55
N ILE A 368 17.96 5.42 12.21
CA ILE A 368 19.07 4.46 12.31
C ILE A 368 18.63 3.18 13.01
N ARG A 369 17.91 3.30 14.13
CA ARG A 369 17.41 2.16 14.91
C ARG A 369 16.46 1.30 14.08
N ASP A 370 15.50 1.89 13.38
CA ASP A 370 14.57 1.16 12.52
C ASP A 370 15.29 0.32 11.47
N ARG A 371 16.35 0.84 10.84
CA ARG A 371 17.14 0.06 9.86
C ARG A 371 17.85 -1.11 10.52
N ASN A 372 18.38 -0.93 11.73
CA ASN A 372 18.99 -2.03 12.48
C ASN A 372 17.96 -3.10 12.85
N GLU A 373 16.77 -2.71 13.30
CA GLU A 373 15.70 -3.64 13.66
C GLU A 373 15.18 -4.43 12.46
N ILE A 374 15.00 -3.78 11.29
CA ILE A 374 14.60 -4.48 10.06
C ILE A 374 15.66 -5.51 9.66
N VAL A 375 16.96 -5.15 9.70
CA VAL A 375 18.06 -6.07 9.41
C VAL A 375 18.12 -7.21 10.45
N ARG A 376 17.90 -6.91 11.73
CA ARG A 376 17.87 -7.90 12.81
C ARG A 376 16.81 -8.97 12.54
N VAL A 377 15.57 -8.55 12.25
CA VAL A 377 14.43 -9.46 12.06
C VAL A 377 14.52 -10.23 10.74
N LEU A 378 14.91 -9.58 9.64
CA LEU A 378 14.87 -10.20 8.30
C LEU A 378 16.18 -10.89 7.89
N CYS A 379 17.33 -10.44 8.39
CA CYS A 379 18.64 -10.85 7.87
C CYS A 379 19.57 -11.51 8.90
N GLN A 380 19.43 -11.22 10.19
CA GLN A 380 20.35 -11.70 11.24
C GLN A 380 19.69 -12.67 12.23
N ARG A 381 18.44 -13.04 12.01
CA ARG A 381 17.68 -13.94 12.87
C ARG A 381 18.20 -15.38 12.80
N ASN A 382 18.24 -16.06 13.96
CA ASN A 382 18.50 -17.49 14.05
C ASN A 382 17.38 -18.17 14.88
N PRO A 383 16.57 -19.09 14.30
CA PRO A 383 16.63 -19.58 12.92
C PRO A 383 16.25 -18.51 11.89
N ASP A 384 16.80 -18.63 10.68
CA ASP A 384 16.53 -17.73 9.56
C ASP A 384 15.15 -18.02 8.95
N LEU A 385 14.14 -17.29 9.43
CA LEU A 385 12.76 -17.47 8.97
C LEU A 385 12.49 -16.89 7.59
N LEU A 386 13.22 -15.85 7.15
CA LEU A 386 13.02 -15.30 5.81
C LEU A 386 13.43 -16.31 4.75
N THR A 387 14.61 -16.92 4.91
CA THR A 387 15.07 -17.99 4.01
C THR A 387 14.12 -19.19 4.03
N LEU A 388 13.61 -19.57 5.21
CA LEU A 388 12.65 -20.67 5.34
C LEU A 388 11.34 -20.36 4.60
N ALA A 389 10.75 -19.19 4.85
CA ALA A 389 9.51 -18.74 4.22
C ALA A 389 9.65 -18.69 2.69
N VAL A 390 10.75 -18.15 2.17
CA VAL A 390 11.00 -18.10 0.71
C VAL A 390 11.10 -19.51 0.14
N ARG A 391 11.74 -20.45 0.83
CA ARG A 391 11.82 -21.85 0.38
C ARG A 391 10.45 -22.52 0.36
N GLU A 392 9.69 -22.39 1.44
CA GLU A 392 8.34 -22.96 1.54
C GLU A 392 7.39 -22.38 0.48
N ALA A 393 7.49 -21.08 0.21
CA ALA A 393 6.74 -20.43 -0.87
C ALA A 393 7.16 -20.96 -2.25
N VAL A 394 8.45 -21.03 -2.57
CA VAL A 394 8.90 -21.57 -3.86
C VAL A 394 8.50 -23.04 -4.04
N ASP A 395 8.59 -23.84 -2.97
CA ASP A 395 8.17 -25.24 -2.98
C ASP A 395 6.68 -25.37 -3.31
N ALA A 396 5.82 -24.55 -2.69
CA ALA A 396 4.39 -24.52 -2.98
C ALA A 396 4.07 -24.06 -4.40
N TYR A 397 4.82 -23.09 -4.93
CA TYR A 397 4.68 -22.61 -6.31
C TYR A 397 5.37 -23.49 -7.35
N THR A 398 6.06 -24.58 -6.97
CA THR A 398 6.80 -25.43 -7.91
C THR A 398 5.94 -25.99 -9.05
N PRO A 399 4.70 -26.48 -8.83
CA PRO A 399 3.81 -26.89 -9.92
C PRO A 399 3.52 -25.72 -10.88
N MET A 400 3.16 -24.56 -10.34
CA MET A 400 2.90 -23.34 -11.14
C MET A 400 4.11 -22.92 -11.96
N ILE A 401 5.30 -22.83 -11.32
CA ILE A 401 6.56 -22.47 -11.97
C ILE A 401 6.87 -23.44 -13.12
N ARG A 402 6.60 -24.74 -12.95
CA ARG A 402 6.82 -25.75 -13.99
C ARG A 402 5.98 -25.48 -15.23
N HIS A 403 4.67 -25.29 -15.05
CA HIS A 403 3.79 -25.09 -16.20
C HIS A 403 4.01 -23.72 -16.86
N VAL A 404 4.28 -22.67 -16.08
CA VAL A 404 4.62 -21.35 -16.66
C VAL A 404 5.95 -21.40 -17.42
N HIS A 405 6.98 -22.07 -16.90
CA HIS A 405 8.26 -22.24 -17.62
C HIS A 405 8.11 -23.00 -18.94
N GLN A 406 7.18 -23.96 -19.00
CA GLN A 406 6.86 -24.68 -20.24
C GLN A 406 6.04 -23.84 -21.22
N ALA A 407 5.25 -22.89 -20.73
CA ALA A 407 4.35 -22.08 -21.54
C ALA A 407 4.98 -20.76 -22.04
N VAL A 408 5.93 -20.20 -21.30
CA VAL A 408 6.44 -18.83 -21.46
C VAL A 408 7.96 -18.81 -21.55
N ASN A 409 8.51 -17.92 -22.38
CA ASN A 409 9.93 -17.59 -22.29
C ASN A 409 10.23 -16.67 -21.08
N LEU A 410 10.41 -17.28 -19.91
CA LEU A 410 10.70 -16.56 -18.66
C LEU A 410 11.94 -15.66 -18.73
N ALA A 411 12.95 -16.02 -19.53
CA ALA A 411 14.15 -15.22 -19.65
C ALA A 411 13.92 -13.91 -20.44
N ASP A 412 12.98 -13.92 -21.37
CA ASP A 412 12.51 -12.70 -22.05
C ASP A 412 11.59 -11.89 -21.15
N THR A 413 10.72 -12.54 -20.36
CA THR A 413 9.86 -11.85 -19.38
C THR A 413 10.66 -11.07 -18.34
N VAL A 414 11.76 -11.63 -17.83
CA VAL A 414 12.66 -10.91 -16.90
C VAL A 414 13.33 -9.71 -17.58
N TRP A 415 13.64 -9.81 -18.87
CA TRP A 415 14.20 -8.69 -19.63
C TRP A 415 13.17 -7.58 -19.88
N ASP A 416 11.93 -7.96 -20.20
CA ASP A 416 10.80 -7.03 -20.33
C ASP A 416 10.59 -6.27 -19.00
N PHE A 417 10.63 -6.97 -17.86
CA PHE A 417 10.56 -6.36 -16.52
C PHE A 417 11.74 -5.41 -16.22
N GLU A 418 12.98 -5.84 -16.49
CA GLU A 418 14.18 -5.02 -16.31
C GLU A 418 14.08 -3.69 -17.10
N ARG A 419 13.57 -3.77 -18.35
CA ARG A 419 13.37 -2.62 -19.21
C ARG A 419 12.28 -1.70 -18.67
N PHE A 420 11.15 -2.24 -18.21
CA PHE A 420 10.08 -1.46 -17.60
C PHE A 420 10.58 -0.68 -16.37
N VAL A 421 11.25 -1.34 -15.42
CA VAL A 421 11.77 -0.67 -14.21
C VAL A 421 12.79 0.41 -14.58
N THR A 422 13.66 0.11 -15.55
CA THR A 422 14.65 1.09 -16.05
C THR A 422 13.98 2.33 -16.65
N ASP A 423 12.94 2.15 -17.46
CA ASP A 423 12.21 3.26 -18.06
C ASP A 423 11.34 4.00 -17.04
N MET A 424 10.74 3.31 -16.07
CA MET A 424 9.99 3.91 -14.97
C MET A 424 10.88 4.84 -14.14
N LEU A 425 12.08 4.39 -13.76
CA LEU A 425 13.06 5.20 -13.02
C LEU A 425 13.52 6.41 -13.83
N LYS A 426 13.60 6.30 -15.16
CA LYS A 426 13.91 7.45 -16.04
C LYS A 426 12.73 8.41 -16.16
N THR A 427 11.51 7.90 -16.35
CA THR A 427 10.28 8.69 -16.44
C THR A 427 10.07 9.50 -15.18
N SER A 428 10.37 8.94 -14.01
CA SER A 428 10.17 9.60 -12.71
C SER A 428 11.15 10.74 -12.43
N LYS A 429 12.22 10.90 -13.22
CA LYS A 429 13.21 11.96 -13.02
C LYS A 429 12.72 13.28 -13.65
N PRO A 430 12.94 14.44 -12.99
CA PRO A 430 12.64 15.74 -13.58
C PRO A 430 13.34 15.94 -14.94
N LYS A 431 12.62 16.51 -15.91
CA LYS A 431 13.11 16.78 -17.28
C LYS A 431 13.27 18.28 -17.48
N GLY A 432 14.33 18.72 -18.15
CA GLY A 432 14.53 20.13 -18.51
C GLY A 432 15.98 20.59 -18.36
N ALA A 433 16.22 21.89 -18.60
CA ALA A 433 17.51 22.51 -18.34
C ALA A 433 17.75 22.64 -16.82
N LYS A 434 19.01 22.59 -16.39
CA LYS A 434 19.38 22.74 -14.97
C LYS A 434 18.81 24.03 -14.38
N GLY A 435 18.02 23.92 -13.32
CA GLY A 435 17.36 25.04 -12.65
C GLY A 435 15.98 25.41 -13.22
N ALA A 436 15.52 24.71 -14.26
CA ALA A 436 14.19 24.84 -14.86
C ALA A 436 13.58 23.46 -15.15
N GLU A 437 13.97 22.44 -14.38
CA GLU A 437 13.42 21.10 -14.53
C GLU A 437 11.93 21.06 -14.14
N LYS A 438 11.12 20.45 -15.01
CA LYS A 438 9.73 20.10 -14.74
C LYS A 438 9.68 18.65 -14.24
N PRO A 439 8.90 18.35 -13.20
CA PRO A 439 8.65 16.96 -12.84
C PRO A 439 7.85 16.26 -13.94
N ALA A 440 7.83 14.94 -13.88
CA ALA A 440 7.01 14.13 -14.77
C ALA A 440 5.53 14.43 -14.53
N SER A 441 4.73 14.34 -15.59
CA SER A 441 3.27 14.43 -15.56
C SER A 441 2.63 13.05 -15.43
N VAL A 442 1.32 12.99 -15.14
CA VAL A 442 0.58 11.72 -15.16
C VAL A 442 0.56 11.12 -16.58
N GLU A 443 0.48 11.96 -17.62
CA GLU A 443 0.50 11.52 -19.01
C GLU A 443 1.85 10.89 -19.40
N ASP A 444 2.97 11.32 -18.81
CA ASP A 444 4.27 10.63 -18.99
C ASP A 444 4.23 9.19 -18.47
N PHE A 445 3.45 8.92 -17.42
CA PHE A 445 3.25 7.57 -16.89
C PHE A 445 2.23 6.77 -17.71
N VAL A 446 1.21 7.42 -18.28
CA VAL A 446 0.32 6.78 -19.29
C VAL A 446 1.16 6.30 -20.48
N ASP A 447 2.02 7.17 -21.02
CA ASP A 447 2.93 6.82 -22.12
C ASP A 447 3.92 5.71 -21.75
N LEU A 448 4.36 5.65 -20.48
CA LEU A 448 5.17 4.54 -19.97
C LEU A 448 4.38 3.24 -20.00
N LEU A 449 3.16 3.23 -19.47
CA LEU A 449 2.34 2.03 -19.39
C LEU A 449 1.89 1.53 -20.77
N HIS A 450 1.46 2.41 -21.67
CA HIS A 450 1.13 2.05 -23.06
C HIS A 450 2.32 1.43 -23.80
N ARG A 451 3.56 1.88 -23.54
CA ARG A 451 4.77 1.29 -24.16
C ARG A 451 5.10 -0.10 -23.64
N HIS A 452 4.72 -0.44 -22.41
CA HIS A 452 5.12 -1.68 -21.75
C HIS A 452 3.97 -2.68 -21.56
N GLN A 453 2.70 -2.29 -21.77
CA GLN A 453 1.54 -3.20 -21.63
C GLN A 453 1.62 -4.42 -22.54
N THR A 454 2.20 -4.29 -23.74
CA THR A 454 2.36 -5.39 -24.69
C THR A 454 3.21 -6.51 -24.10
N SER A 455 4.15 -6.22 -23.20
CA SER A 455 4.93 -7.25 -22.49
C SER A 455 4.04 -8.11 -21.59
N SER A 456 3.04 -7.50 -20.93
CA SER A 456 2.04 -8.23 -20.14
C SER A 456 1.10 -9.04 -21.03
N HIS A 457 0.59 -8.46 -22.12
CA HIS A 457 -0.30 -9.18 -23.06
C HIS A 457 0.41 -10.36 -23.72
N LYS A 458 1.66 -10.20 -24.16
CA LYS A 458 2.52 -11.28 -24.64
C LYS A 458 2.66 -12.40 -23.61
N PHE A 459 2.90 -12.06 -22.33
CA PHE A 459 3.00 -13.06 -21.27
C PHE A 459 1.67 -13.82 -21.09
N ILE A 460 0.56 -13.10 -20.98
CA ILE A 460 -0.78 -13.69 -20.82
C ILE A 460 -1.13 -14.58 -22.02
N HIS A 461 -0.84 -14.14 -23.25
CA HIS A 461 -1.04 -14.92 -24.47
C HIS A 461 -0.23 -16.22 -24.45
N GLN A 462 1.06 -16.15 -24.10
CA GLN A 462 1.90 -17.34 -24.00
C GLN A 462 1.36 -18.33 -22.96
N VAL A 463 0.93 -17.85 -21.79
CA VAL A 463 0.32 -18.70 -20.74
C VAL A 463 -0.98 -19.34 -21.25
N THR A 464 -1.90 -18.55 -21.80
CA THR A 464 -3.24 -19.00 -22.21
C THR A 464 -3.20 -19.92 -23.43
N LYS A 465 -2.29 -19.67 -24.37
CA LYS A 465 -2.11 -20.49 -25.58
C LYS A 465 -1.39 -21.80 -25.32
N ASN A 466 -0.30 -21.77 -24.55
CA ASN A 466 0.58 -22.92 -24.39
C ASN A 466 0.33 -23.69 -23.08
N GLY A 467 -0.17 -23.02 -22.04
CA GLY A 467 -0.24 -23.52 -20.66
C GLY A 467 -1.66 -23.82 -20.17
N LYS A 468 -2.42 -24.63 -20.93
CA LYS A 468 -3.86 -24.91 -20.68
C LYS A 468 -4.23 -25.22 -19.23
N GLU A 469 -3.39 -25.96 -18.52
CA GLU A 469 -3.66 -26.35 -17.13
C GLU A 469 -3.49 -25.18 -16.14
N VAL A 470 -2.45 -24.35 -16.31
CA VAL A 470 -2.33 -23.10 -15.55
C VAL A 470 -3.48 -22.17 -15.89
N THR A 471 -3.84 -22.10 -17.17
CA THR A 471 -4.99 -21.31 -17.62
C THR A 471 -6.28 -21.76 -16.93
N SER A 472 -6.53 -23.06 -16.79
CA SER A 472 -7.75 -23.54 -16.12
C SER A 472 -7.74 -23.21 -14.63
N TRP A 473 -6.60 -23.32 -13.94
CA TRP A 473 -6.51 -22.95 -12.52
C TRP A 473 -6.80 -21.46 -12.29
N TRP A 474 -6.25 -20.58 -13.13
CA TRP A 474 -6.50 -19.15 -13.02
C TRP A 474 -7.92 -18.77 -13.44
N ARG A 475 -8.48 -19.43 -14.47
CA ARG A 475 -9.88 -19.23 -14.88
C ARG A 475 -10.83 -19.60 -13.74
N GLU A 476 -10.63 -20.75 -13.10
CA GLU A 476 -11.40 -21.18 -11.93
C GLU A 476 -11.27 -20.20 -10.76
N TYR A 477 -10.05 -19.75 -10.46
CA TYR A 477 -9.80 -18.76 -9.42
C TYR A 477 -10.53 -17.44 -9.69
N VAL A 478 -10.44 -16.90 -10.92
CA VAL A 478 -11.09 -15.63 -11.28
C VAL A 478 -12.61 -15.77 -11.15
N HIS A 479 -13.21 -16.86 -11.64
CA HIS A 479 -14.64 -17.15 -11.45
C HIS A 479 -15.03 -17.20 -9.96
N THR A 480 -14.21 -17.87 -9.14
CA THR A 480 -14.45 -17.94 -7.68
C THR A 480 -14.35 -16.57 -7.02
N ALA A 481 -13.38 -15.74 -7.44
CA ALA A 481 -13.14 -14.41 -6.91
C ALA A 481 -14.27 -13.43 -7.29
N VAL A 482 -14.68 -13.37 -8.57
CA VAL A 482 -15.77 -12.47 -9.00
C VAL A 482 -17.12 -12.85 -8.40
N ALA A 483 -17.34 -14.15 -8.14
CA ALA A 483 -18.55 -14.61 -7.46
C ALA A 483 -18.69 -14.07 -6.03
N GLN A 484 -17.60 -13.67 -5.37
CA GLN A 484 -17.63 -13.06 -4.03
C GLN A 484 -18.26 -11.66 -4.01
N PHE A 485 -18.49 -11.08 -5.18
CA PHE A 485 -19.10 -9.76 -5.33
C PHE A 485 -20.59 -9.80 -5.67
N ARG A 486 -21.21 -10.99 -5.81
CA ARG A 486 -22.66 -11.12 -6.09
C ARG A 486 -23.47 -10.86 -4.82
N ARG A 487 -24.69 -10.31 -4.95
CA ARG A 487 -25.61 -10.09 -3.82
C ARG A 487 -26.41 -11.33 -3.38
N ASP A 488 -26.44 -12.39 -4.19
CA ASP A 488 -27.31 -13.56 -3.97
C ASP A 488 -26.70 -14.72 -3.17
N ASP A 489 -27.57 -15.58 -2.62
CA ASP A 489 -27.29 -16.89 -1.98
C ASP A 489 -26.56 -17.91 -2.89
N GLN A 490 -26.22 -17.53 -4.14
CA GLN A 490 -25.46 -18.35 -5.08
C GLN A 490 -23.94 -18.08 -5.04
N THR A 491 -23.43 -17.53 -3.95
CA THR A 491 -21.97 -17.51 -3.74
C THR A 491 -21.52 -18.97 -3.59
N PRO A 492 -20.70 -19.54 -4.49
CA PRO A 492 -20.20 -20.90 -4.30
C PRO A 492 -19.42 -20.91 -2.99
N GLU A 493 -19.83 -21.74 -2.02
CA GLU A 493 -18.99 -21.99 -0.85
C GLU A 493 -17.65 -22.55 -1.36
N PRO A 494 -16.51 -21.93 -1.02
CA PRO A 494 -15.23 -22.58 -1.26
C PRO A 494 -15.27 -23.94 -0.58
N THR A 495 -14.98 -25.01 -1.32
CA THR A 495 -14.95 -26.40 -0.82
C THR A 495 -13.95 -26.61 0.34
N THR A 496 -13.13 -25.59 0.63
CA THR A 496 -12.14 -25.50 1.70
C THR A 496 -12.31 -24.27 2.60
N SER A 497 -13.50 -23.64 2.67
CA SER A 497 -13.70 -22.42 3.45
C SER A 497 -13.37 -22.60 4.95
N LEU A 498 -12.26 -22.01 5.38
CA LEU A 498 -11.78 -21.97 6.76
C LEU A 498 -12.53 -20.94 7.62
N SER A 499 -13.57 -20.29 7.09
CA SER A 499 -14.44 -19.37 7.82
C SER A 499 -15.81 -19.36 7.16
N LYS A 500 -16.87 -19.69 7.91
CA LYS A 500 -18.25 -19.54 7.45
C LYS A 500 -18.55 -18.05 7.27
N PRO A 501 -19.22 -17.63 6.17
CA PRO A 501 -19.69 -16.26 6.04
C PRO A 501 -20.66 -15.96 7.20
N THR A 502 -20.34 -14.93 7.97
CA THR A 502 -21.11 -14.56 9.17
C THR A 502 -22.44 -13.90 8.84
N SER A 503 -22.66 -13.44 7.61
CA SER A 503 -24.00 -13.11 7.08
C SER A 503 -24.00 -13.01 5.54
N PRO A 504 -25.15 -13.15 4.84
CA PRO A 504 -25.25 -12.95 3.39
C PRO A 504 -24.84 -11.51 2.97
N PRO A 505 -24.31 -11.28 1.76
CA PRO A 505 -24.06 -9.93 1.24
C PRO A 505 -25.29 -9.01 1.41
N GLY A 506 -25.08 -7.76 1.85
CA GLY A 506 -26.16 -6.77 2.07
C GLY A 506 -26.91 -6.86 3.41
N SER A 507 -26.78 -7.96 4.15
CA SER A 507 -27.37 -8.12 5.50
C SER A 507 -26.82 -7.14 6.54
N ILE A 508 -25.56 -6.74 6.40
CA ILE A 508 -24.91 -5.77 7.31
C ILE A 508 -25.56 -4.40 7.17
N ARG A 509 -25.77 -3.91 5.93
CA ARG A 509 -26.44 -2.62 5.70
C ARG A 509 -27.89 -2.63 6.18
N HIS A 510 -28.60 -3.74 6.03
CA HIS A 510 -29.93 -3.90 6.60
C HIS A 510 -29.89 -3.77 8.13
N SER A 511 -28.99 -4.51 8.79
CA SER A 511 -28.83 -4.50 10.25
C SER A 511 -28.44 -3.12 10.81
N LEU A 512 -27.57 -2.39 10.10
CA LEU A 512 -27.21 -1.01 10.46
C LEU A 512 -28.41 -0.06 10.29
N THR A 513 -29.19 -0.23 9.22
CA THR A 513 -30.38 0.58 8.97
C THR A 513 -31.46 0.32 10.00
N GLU A 514 -31.64 -0.94 10.43
CA GLU A 514 -32.52 -1.31 11.52
C GLU A 514 -32.05 -0.70 12.84
N PHE A 515 -30.76 -0.82 13.17
CA PHE A 515 -30.18 -0.23 14.38
C PHE A 515 -30.40 1.28 14.45
N PHE A 516 -30.27 1.99 13.31
CA PHE A 516 -30.55 3.43 13.23
C PHE A 516 -31.95 3.80 13.73
N THR A 517 -32.97 2.97 13.47
CA THR A 517 -34.36 3.26 13.88
C THR A 517 -34.56 3.25 15.40
N HIS A 518 -33.66 2.61 16.15
CA HIS A 518 -33.69 2.51 17.60
C HIS A 518 -32.91 3.61 18.32
N LEU A 519 -32.20 4.47 17.58
CA LEU A 519 -31.44 5.58 18.15
C LEU A 519 -32.35 6.71 18.65
N THR A 520 -31.81 7.57 19.52
CA THR A 520 -32.52 8.78 19.96
C THR A 520 -32.73 9.74 18.80
N ALA A 521 -33.78 10.57 18.84
CA ALA A 521 -34.01 11.57 17.80
C ALA A 521 -32.84 12.55 17.64
N GLN A 522 -32.11 12.84 18.74
CA GLN A 522 -30.91 13.68 18.71
C GLN A 522 -29.79 13.01 17.90
N ASP A 523 -29.49 11.74 18.19
CA ASP A 523 -28.45 10.99 17.47
C ASP A 523 -28.83 10.78 16.01
N GLN A 524 -30.10 10.44 15.73
CA GLN A 524 -30.59 10.31 14.35
C GLN A 524 -30.38 11.58 13.55
N ASN A 525 -30.67 12.76 14.12
CA ASN A 525 -30.49 14.03 13.43
C ASN A 525 -29.01 14.36 13.20
N ALA A 526 -28.15 14.13 14.21
CA ALA A 526 -26.71 14.37 14.09
C ALA A 526 -26.09 13.46 13.01
N ILE A 527 -26.41 12.17 13.04
CA ILE A 527 -25.90 11.19 12.08
C ILE A 527 -26.41 11.51 10.67
N ARG A 528 -27.70 11.84 10.47
CA ARG A 528 -28.19 12.25 9.14
C ARG A 528 -27.46 13.46 8.58
N ALA A 529 -27.07 14.42 9.42
CA ALA A 529 -26.28 15.57 8.98
C ALA A 529 -24.89 15.14 8.48
N GLU A 530 -24.20 14.25 9.20
CA GLU A 530 -22.92 13.68 8.79
C GLU A 530 -23.05 12.85 7.49
N LEU A 531 -24.10 12.01 7.39
CA LEU A 531 -24.36 11.17 6.21
C LEU A 531 -24.68 12.01 4.96
N ALA A 532 -25.47 13.08 5.10
CA ALA A 532 -25.77 13.98 3.99
C ALA A 532 -24.52 14.74 3.52
N ALA A 533 -23.66 15.16 4.45
CA ALA A 533 -22.38 15.77 4.12
C ALA A 533 -21.46 14.77 3.39
N ARG A 534 -21.43 13.51 3.85
CA ARG A 534 -20.68 12.42 3.22
C ARG A 534 -21.19 12.09 1.82
N GLU A 535 -22.50 12.02 1.60
CA GLU A 535 -23.08 11.77 0.28
C GLU A 535 -22.67 12.87 -0.72
N LYS A 536 -22.76 14.14 -0.30
CA LYS A 536 -22.30 15.27 -1.11
C LYS A 536 -20.82 15.15 -1.45
N TYR A 537 -19.98 14.84 -0.46
CA TYR A 537 -18.56 14.61 -0.64
C TYR A 537 -18.28 13.50 -1.67
N LEU A 538 -18.94 12.35 -1.58
CA LEU A 538 -18.76 11.23 -2.51
C LEU A 538 -19.12 11.62 -3.94
N ARG A 539 -20.25 12.32 -4.13
CA ARG A 539 -20.69 12.79 -5.45
C ARG A 539 -19.69 13.73 -6.09
N GLU A 540 -19.22 14.73 -5.33
CA GLU A 540 -18.22 15.69 -5.79
C GLU A 540 -16.88 14.98 -6.07
N LEU A 541 -16.51 13.97 -5.28
CA LEU A 541 -15.29 13.19 -5.46
C LEU A 541 -15.31 12.37 -6.75
N HIS A 542 -16.42 11.68 -7.03
CA HIS A 542 -16.60 10.91 -8.27
C HIS A 542 -16.60 11.82 -9.50
N ALA A 543 -17.27 12.98 -9.43
CA ALA A 543 -17.27 13.97 -10.51
C ALA A 543 -15.85 14.52 -10.79
N ALA A 544 -15.09 14.86 -9.75
CA ALA A 544 -13.71 15.31 -9.89
C ALA A 544 -12.81 14.22 -10.49
N SER A 545 -12.99 12.95 -10.09
CA SER A 545 -12.27 11.83 -10.68
C SER A 545 -12.59 11.65 -12.16
N ALA A 546 -13.86 11.76 -12.57
CA ALA A 546 -14.27 11.68 -13.97
C ALA A 546 -13.68 12.83 -14.81
N ALA A 547 -13.69 14.05 -14.30
CA ALA A 547 -13.07 15.21 -14.95
C ALA A 547 -11.56 15.01 -15.19
N ARG A 548 -10.85 14.42 -14.21
CA ARG A 548 -9.43 14.09 -14.35
C ARG A 548 -9.18 12.97 -15.36
N ILE A 549 -10.01 11.92 -15.40
CA ILE A 549 -9.95 10.89 -16.47
C ILE A 549 -10.05 11.58 -17.83
N SER A 550 -11.07 12.44 -18.02
CA SER A 550 -11.25 13.18 -19.26
C SER A 550 -10.04 14.05 -19.61
N SER A 551 -9.44 14.72 -18.62
CA SER A 551 -8.28 15.57 -18.85
C SER A 551 -7.05 14.78 -19.32
N VAL A 552 -6.78 13.63 -18.69
CA VAL A 552 -5.66 12.73 -19.01
C VAL A 552 -5.84 12.10 -20.39
N ILE A 553 -7.02 11.54 -20.69
CA ILE A 553 -7.33 10.93 -21.99
C ILE A 553 -7.20 11.98 -23.11
N LYS A 554 -7.78 13.17 -22.91
CA LYS A 554 -7.68 14.28 -23.88
C LYS A 554 -6.33 14.99 -23.87
N ARG A 555 -5.39 14.57 -23.00
CA ARG A 555 -4.05 15.15 -22.81
C ARG A 555 -4.04 16.67 -22.67
N THR A 556 -5.05 17.19 -21.98
CA THR A 556 -5.23 18.64 -21.78
C THR A 556 -4.27 19.20 -20.74
N HIS A 557 -3.63 18.33 -19.93
CA HIS A 557 -2.78 18.71 -18.80
C HIS A 557 -3.44 19.73 -17.86
N SER A 558 -4.78 19.67 -17.76
CA SER A 558 -5.56 20.64 -16.97
C SER A 558 -5.40 20.43 -15.48
N TYR A 559 -4.93 19.24 -15.06
CA TYR A 559 -4.70 18.92 -13.67
C TYR A 559 -3.25 18.48 -13.42
N PRO A 560 -2.69 18.81 -12.25
CA PRO A 560 -1.33 18.41 -11.89
C PRO A 560 -1.21 16.95 -11.45
N PHE A 561 -2.31 16.21 -11.35
CA PHE A 561 -2.35 14.83 -10.89
C PHE A 561 -3.51 14.06 -11.54
N GLY A 562 -3.43 12.74 -11.49
CA GLY A 562 -4.37 11.86 -12.16
C GLY A 562 -5.67 11.59 -11.39
N PRO A 563 -6.62 10.88 -12.03
CA PRO A 563 -7.88 10.47 -11.42
C PRO A 563 -7.77 9.41 -10.32
N GLY A 564 -8.92 9.13 -9.70
CA GLY A 564 -9.09 8.10 -8.69
C GLY A 564 -9.65 8.68 -7.40
N ALA A 565 -10.87 8.27 -7.03
CA ALA A 565 -11.43 8.58 -5.71
C ALA A 565 -10.52 8.05 -4.57
N TYR A 566 -9.79 6.96 -4.82
CA TYR A 566 -8.82 6.38 -3.88
C TYR A 566 -7.68 7.35 -3.55
N LEU A 567 -7.25 8.22 -4.48
CA LEU A 567 -6.18 9.19 -4.22
C LEU A 567 -6.59 10.23 -3.18
N ALA A 568 -7.84 10.70 -3.23
CA ALA A 568 -8.33 11.66 -2.25
C ALA A 568 -8.44 11.02 -0.86
N ARG A 569 -8.92 9.77 -0.78
CA ARG A 569 -8.99 9.02 0.48
C ARG A 569 -7.61 8.71 1.05
N TRP A 570 -6.66 8.35 0.19
CA TRP A 570 -5.28 8.15 0.59
C TRP A 570 -4.66 9.45 1.12
N GLN A 571 -4.85 10.56 0.41
CA GLN A 571 -4.36 11.87 0.83
C GLN A 571 -4.97 12.27 2.18
N ASP A 572 -6.26 12.04 2.41
CA ASP A 572 -6.92 12.31 3.70
C ASP A 572 -6.32 11.50 4.85
N LEU A 573 -6.09 10.20 4.67
CA LEU A 573 -5.43 9.36 5.68
C LEU A 573 -3.99 9.80 5.97
N MET A 574 -3.29 10.37 4.98
CA MET A 574 -1.97 10.97 5.21
C MET A 574 -2.08 12.32 5.91
N ASP A 575 -2.97 13.20 5.45
CA ASP A 575 -3.13 14.56 5.92
C ASP A 575 -3.63 14.59 7.37
N SER A 576 -4.52 13.67 7.77
CA SER A 576 -5.04 13.51 9.14
C SER A 576 -4.04 12.89 10.14
N THR A 577 -2.86 12.45 9.67
CA THR A 577 -1.86 11.82 10.53
C THR A 577 -1.32 12.80 11.56
N LEU A 578 -1.45 12.48 12.85
CA LEU A 578 -0.91 13.31 13.93
C LEU A 578 0.61 13.32 13.92
N ILE A 579 1.19 14.49 14.16
CA ILE A 579 2.62 14.75 14.20
C ILE A 579 2.97 15.59 15.44
N THR A 580 4.08 15.29 16.12
CA THR A 580 4.58 16.09 17.25
C THR A 580 4.66 17.59 16.92
N PRO A 581 4.36 18.50 17.87
CA PRO A 581 4.72 19.92 17.76
C PRO A 581 6.18 20.13 17.31
N ASP A 582 6.45 21.22 16.59
CA ASP A 582 7.79 21.63 16.14
C ASP A 582 8.50 22.58 17.11
N THR A 583 7.78 23.13 18.07
CA THR A 583 8.27 23.91 19.20
C THR A 583 8.09 23.15 20.51
N GLU A 584 8.82 23.55 21.56
CA GLU A 584 8.77 22.90 22.88
C GLU A 584 7.34 22.77 23.42
N THR A 585 6.58 23.87 23.37
CA THR A 585 5.13 23.92 23.54
C THR A 585 4.49 24.45 22.27
N GLY A 586 3.44 23.77 21.79
CA GLY A 586 2.75 24.09 20.56
C GLY A 586 1.60 23.14 20.27
N HIS A 587 0.82 23.43 19.22
CA HIS A 587 -0.26 22.54 18.81
C HIS A 587 0.28 21.29 18.11
N VAL A 588 -0.41 20.17 18.30
CA VAL A 588 -0.18 18.96 17.50
C VAL A 588 -0.31 19.32 16.02
N ARG A 589 0.69 18.91 15.23
CA ARG A 589 0.72 19.09 13.78
C ARG A 589 0.07 17.90 13.10
N TYR A 590 -0.11 18.03 11.80
CA TYR A 590 -0.76 17.01 10.97
C TYR A 590 0.09 16.73 9.72
N GLY A 591 -0.12 15.60 9.06
CA GLY A 591 0.50 15.32 7.76
C GLY A 591 0.24 16.43 6.73
N ALA A 592 -0.90 17.11 6.85
CA ALA A 592 -1.26 18.27 6.06
C ALA A 592 -0.39 19.52 6.29
N SER A 593 0.23 19.62 7.47
CA SER A 593 1.00 20.80 7.87
C SER A 593 2.16 21.06 6.91
N LYS A 594 2.34 22.33 6.51
CA LYS A 594 3.39 22.74 5.57
C LYS A 594 4.78 22.28 6.01
N SER A 595 5.12 22.46 7.29
CA SER A 595 6.41 22.05 7.84
C SER A 595 6.66 20.53 7.72
N VAL A 596 5.61 19.71 7.85
CA VAL A 596 5.69 18.25 7.71
C VAL A 596 5.94 17.85 6.25
N LYS A 597 5.20 18.45 5.31
CA LYS A 597 5.36 18.20 3.86
C LYS A 597 6.73 18.62 3.35
N GLU A 598 7.28 19.72 3.87
CA GLU A 598 8.61 20.20 3.52
C GLU A 598 9.75 19.31 4.02
N GLU A 599 9.61 18.77 5.23
CA GLU A 599 10.63 17.91 5.84
C GLU A 599 10.63 16.50 5.23
N GLY A 600 9.44 15.93 4.95
CA GLY A 600 9.32 14.60 4.32
C GLY A 600 9.97 14.47 2.95
N ARG A 601 10.27 15.59 2.27
CA ARG A 601 10.98 15.61 0.97
C ARG A 601 12.50 15.56 1.06
N ARG A 602 13.06 15.67 2.26
CA ARG A 602 14.50 15.51 2.43
C ARG A 602 14.79 14.03 2.34
N ASP A 603 15.60 13.63 1.37
CA ASP A 603 16.10 12.26 1.32
C ASP A 603 17.01 12.00 2.53
N VAL A 604 17.49 10.77 2.69
CA VAL A 604 18.34 10.35 3.81
C VAL A 604 19.63 11.18 3.92
N ASP A 605 20.10 11.78 2.82
CA ASP A 605 21.23 12.73 2.75
C ASP A 605 20.91 14.15 3.19
N GLY A 606 19.64 14.45 3.47
CA GLY A 606 19.15 15.76 3.85
C GLY A 606 19.03 16.73 2.68
N VAL A 607 19.33 16.29 1.46
CA VAL A 607 19.17 17.08 0.25
C VAL A 607 17.71 17.01 -0.20
N LYS A 608 17.15 18.15 -0.55
CA LYS A 608 15.86 18.22 -1.23
C LYS A 608 16.08 17.74 -2.67
N GLN A 609 15.69 16.51 -2.98
CA GLN A 609 15.74 15.98 -4.34
C GLN A 609 14.36 16.12 -5.00
N GLY A 610 14.30 16.74 -6.20
CA GLY A 610 13.07 16.92 -6.97
C GLY A 610 12.87 18.34 -7.51
N ALA A 611 11.76 18.57 -8.21
CA ALA A 611 11.34 19.90 -8.66
C ALA A 611 11.25 20.87 -7.47
N SER A 612 11.45 22.18 -7.71
CA SER A 612 11.50 23.17 -6.63
C SER A 612 10.25 23.11 -5.74
N ILE A 613 10.39 23.48 -4.47
CA ILE A 613 9.27 23.57 -3.49
C ILE A 613 8.07 24.31 -4.09
N ALA A 614 8.29 25.30 -4.97
CA ALA A 614 7.23 26.02 -5.65
C ALA A 614 6.34 25.08 -6.48
N HIS A 615 6.87 24.08 -7.18
CA HIS A 615 6.06 23.20 -8.02
C HIS A 615 5.22 22.20 -7.22
N PHE A 616 5.66 21.75 -6.04
CA PHE A 616 4.79 20.98 -5.17
C PHE A 616 3.88 21.87 -4.32
N ASP A 617 4.34 23.01 -3.84
CA ASP A 617 3.42 23.98 -3.24
C ASP A 617 2.39 24.38 -4.30
N ASP A 618 2.70 24.44 -5.59
CA ASP A 618 1.73 24.66 -6.66
C ASP A 618 0.91 23.41 -6.95
N VAL A 619 1.44 22.17 -6.91
CA VAL A 619 0.60 20.95 -7.03
C VAL A 619 -0.28 20.73 -5.80
N ALA A 620 0.19 21.03 -4.59
CA ALA A 620 -0.51 20.93 -3.31
C ALA A 620 -1.45 22.13 -3.08
N ARG A 621 -1.06 23.32 -3.55
CA ARG A 621 -1.90 24.51 -3.63
C ARG A 621 -2.84 24.42 -4.81
N ASP A 622 -2.60 23.68 -5.89
CA ASP A 622 -3.55 23.41 -6.98
C ASP A 622 -4.42 22.19 -6.63
N LEU A 623 -3.93 21.24 -5.85
CA LEU A 623 -4.76 20.30 -5.09
C LEU A 623 -5.68 21.11 -4.15
N ALA A 624 -5.21 22.20 -3.53
CA ALA A 624 -6.01 23.04 -2.63
C ALA A 624 -6.77 24.22 -3.28
N ALA A 625 -6.39 24.68 -4.47
CA ALA A 625 -6.85 25.91 -5.14
C ALA A 625 -7.35 25.67 -6.56
N GLY A 626 -6.97 24.55 -7.18
CA GLY A 626 -7.62 23.97 -8.35
C GLY A 626 -8.77 23.08 -7.89
N GLU A 627 -9.89 23.74 -7.54
CA GLU A 627 -11.17 23.10 -7.21
C GLU A 627 -11.10 22.07 -6.07
N LYS A 628 -11.05 22.58 -4.83
CA LYS A 628 -11.34 21.88 -3.57
C LYS A 628 -10.86 20.41 -3.53
N ILE A 629 -9.73 20.14 -2.86
CA ILE A 629 -9.73 18.96 -1.98
C ILE A 629 -11.01 19.10 -1.16
N LEU A 630 -11.96 18.20 -1.41
CA LEU A 630 -13.19 18.17 -0.66
C LEU A 630 -12.78 17.83 0.76
N ASP A 631 -12.98 18.77 1.67
CA ASP A 631 -12.74 18.48 3.08
C ASP A 631 -13.58 17.27 3.45
N VAL A 632 -12.91 16.21 3.93
CA VAL A 632 -13.61 15.00 4.33
C VAL A 632 -14.53 15.39 5.48
N PRO A 633 -15.86 15.21 5.32
CA PRO A 633 -16.79 15.65 6.35
C PRO A 633 -16.61 14.81 7.60
N SER A 634 -16.71 15.46 8.76
CA SER A 634 -16.67 14.79 10.05
C SER A 634 -17.67 13.63 10.11
N ALA A 635 -17.25 12.53 10.71
CA ALA A 635 -18.04 11.34 10.96
C ALA A 635 -17.93 10.89 12.43
N GLU A 636 -17.55 11.81 13.32
CA GLU A 636 -17.28 11.51 14.73
C GLU A 636 -18.48 10.85 15.40
N LYS A 637 -19.69 11.42 15.25
CA LYS A 637 -20.87 10.88 15.90
C LYS A 637 -21.29 9.54 15.29
N THR A 638 -21.17 9.40 13.98
CA THR A 638 -21.42 8.15 13.26
C THR A 638 -20.50 7.04 13.77
N LEU A 639 -19.20 7.31 13.90
CA LEU A 639 -18.23 6.33 14.38
C LEU A 639 -18.44 5.98 15.86
N GLU A 640 -18.75 6.98 16.71
CA GLU A 640 -19.08 6.79 18.12
C GLU A 640 -20.26 5.81 18.29
N VAL A 641 -21.33 5.98 17.49
CA VAL A 641 -22.57 5.21 17.64
C VAL A 641 -22.52 3.86 16.93
N PHE A 642 -21.95 3.80 15.73
CA PHE A 642 -21.99 2.60 14.88
C PHE A 642 -20.71 1.77 14.89
N GLY A 643 -19.56 2.32 15.29
CA GLY A 643 -18.26 1.64 15.12
C GLY A 643 -18.19 0.28 15.80
N LEU A 644 -18.58 0.20 17.07
CA LEU A 644 -18.60 -1.08 17.80
C LEU A 644 -19.59 -2.07 17.19
N ARG A 645 -20.81 -1.61 16.88
CA ARG A 645 -21.87 -2.44 16.30
C ARG A 645 -21.46 -3.00 14.93
N PHE A 646 -20.80 -2.19 14.12
CA PHE A 646 -20.28 -2.60 12.82
C PHE A 646 -19.24 -3.71 12.97
N ARG A 647 -18.29 -3.57 13.91
CA ARG A 647 -17.30 -4.61 14.20
C ARG A 647 -17.95 -5.90 14.70
N GLU A 648 -18.97 -5.83 15.55
CA GLU A 648 -19.74 -7.01 15.97
C GLU A 648 -20.33 -7.75 14.76
N LEU A 649 -21.03 -7.04 13.89
CA LEU A 649 -21.65 -7.60 12.68
C LEU A 649 -20.62 -8.25 11.73
N LEU A 650 -19.42 -7.68 11.61
CA LEU A 650 -18.35 -8.26 10.81
C LEU A 650 -17.83 -9.59 11.40
N THR A 651 -17.74 -9.69 12.72
CA THR A 651 -17.20 -10.88 13.40
C THR A 651 -18.18 -12.04 13.59
N GLY A 652 -19.49 -11.79 13.42
CA GLY A 652 -20.56 -12.75 13.72
C GLY A 652 -20.93 -12.76 15.19
#